data_AF-A0A267EHF6-F1
#
_entry.id   AF-A0A267EHF6-F1
#
_cell.length_a   1.000
_cell.length_b   1.000
_cell.length_c   1.000
_cell.angle_alpha   90.00
_cell.angle_beta   90.00
_cell.angle_gamma   90.00
#
_symmetry.space_group_name_H-M   'P 1'
#
loop_
_entity.id
_entity.type
_entity.pdbx_description
1 polymer ?
#
loop_
_entity_poly.entity_id
_entity_poly.type
_entity_poly.pdbx_seq_one_letter_code
_entity_poly.pdbx_strand_id
1 'polypeptide(L)'
;MSEETSEQQADVWKAKFEASQQDLAAMQEVNQQLSEKVTQVIESSVSKEFHQARLQEMEEKIRAAESGVRASVDKLRRQADEAAREREALVVKFASAEQRILEAQKAAKQADATAREAQKERDAAVARQKLLAGEKDRLASQAEQKCVQVANLEKELLSLREASGSADVRVKWAQNKLREEQEAHRESAKRLEEAQRQIRQLAQDRDQLRQGQDSQTAAVKEAEQLRRQLAEAGAELRQARERLKLAEAERICQEEAASRGRESLAKATEECVRLKQRLRHLSELEEQLGQARRLADDLKRQLDEANGVCKDQQAELELLRSKESELLEFTQKMSDKNAGLQAENLTLLNQQSADRARWESLEQEARSLREANARLQEQVESLTGQQSEELHSLQERLAQRAKIAEDLAVQLEDERNEAKTQRRKHTALVKDLMRQLASAKKKLDSRDGIKEVSRASSNSSLEVTTGAGAAAPASAVGEAGQPASAQSQEANQPVAKAYATSGVCTGAGANSAPRASNGPSPAADDASSIGDLGPSFDIKVVEPDRQALIEKIVRLQRDRSRRTEKIDFLNEHVRQLTEELQKKHRLLQHYILREESGSIAPEAFDVNKANLSRKGGIMASLHTTQISDKALTLEFSLEINKKMQSVLEDALLKNITLKENISTLGDEIARLSTENYRLTSLVGGEKQQQQQQQQKQASAGGATASADS
;
A
#
# COMPACT_ATOMS: atom_id res chain seq x y z
N MET A 1 -34.41 36.92 -142.26
CA MET A 1 -35.11 35.64 -142.03
C MET A 1 -34.20 34.56 -141.49
N SER A 2 -33.16 34.09 -142.21
CA SER A 2 -32.33 32.95 -141.76
C SER A 2 -31.12 33.33 -140.88
N GLU A 3 -30.55 34.51 -141.08
CA GLU A 3 -29.34 34.95 -140.35
C GLU A 3 -29.69 35.55 -138.97
N GLU A 4 -30.75 36.35 -138.87
CA GLU A 4 -31.28 36.88 -137.61
C GLU A 4 -31.59 35.77 -136.60
N THR A 5 -32.11 34.62 -137.06
CA THR A 5 -32.34 33.44 -136.20
C THR A 5 -31.06 32.75 -135.75
N SER A 6 -29.94 32.95 -136.44
CA SER A 6 -28.63 32.41 -136.05
C SER A 6 -27.91 33.32 -135.05
N GLU A 7 -27.97 34.65 -135.22
CA GLU A 7 -27.41 35.59 -134.25
C GLU A 7 -28.18 35.56 -132.93
N GLN A 8 -29.52 35.54 -132.97
CA GLN A 8 -30.35 35.38 -131.76
C GLN A 8 -30.07 34.06 -131.03
N GLN A 9 -29.75 32.97 -131.75
CA GLN A 9 -29.31 31.73 -131.10
C GLN A 9 -27.90 31.86 -130.52
N ALA A 10 -26.95 32.49 -131.22
CA ALA A 10 -25.58 32.66 -130.75
C ALA A 10 -25.52 33.50 -129.46
N ASP A 11 -26.27 34.59 -129.37
CA ASP A 11 -26.31 35.42 -128.16
C ASP A 11 -27.09 34.75 -127.02
N VAL A 12 -28.14 33.97 -127.30
CA VAL A 12 -28.77 33.10 -126.29
C VAL A 12 -27.80 32.02 -125.78
N TRP A 13 -26.91 31.49 -126.63
CA TRP A 13 -25.85 30.56 -126.20
C TRP A 13 -24.76 31.25 -125.38
N LYS A 14 -24.32 32.48 -125.73
CA LYS A 14 -23.42 33.28 -124.89
C LYS A 14 -24.02 33.57 -123.53
N ALA A 15 -25.24 34.11 -123.48
CA ALA A 15 -25.93 34.45 -122.23
C ALA A 15 -26.11 33.22 -121.34
N LYS A 16 -26.38 32.03 -121.91
CA LYS A 16 -26.41 30.76 -121.17
C LYS A 16 -25.02 30.30 -120.68
N PHE A 17 -23.96 30.54 -121.45
CA PHE A 17 -22.59 30.21 -121.05
C PHE A 17 -22.07 31.15 -119.95
N GLU A 18 -22.37 32.44 -120.05
CA GLU A 18 -22.04 33.47 -119.05
C GLU A 18 -22.83 33.25 -117.75
N ALA A 19 -24.13 32.94 -117.85
CA ALA A 19 -24.92 32.52 -116.69
C ALA A 19 -24.37 31.23 -116.06
N SER A 20 -24.03 30.22 -116.86
CA SER A 20 -23.40 28.98 -116.37
C SER A 20 -22.02 29.21 -115.71
N GLN A 21 -21.25 30.20 -116.19
CA GLN A 21 -20.03 30.64 -115.51
C GLN A 21 -20.31 31.37 -114.19
N GLN A 22 -21.33 32.22 -114.14
CA GLN A 22 -21.75 32.86 -112.88
C GLN A 22 -22.27 31.83 -111.86
N ASP A 23 -23.08 30.86 -112.30
CA ASP A 23 -23.54 29.74 -111.46
C ASP A 23 -22.36 28.90 -110.96
N LEU A 24 -21.38 28.61 -111.82
CA LEU A 24 -20.16 27.88 -111.43
C LEU A 24 -19.30 28.68 -110.45
N ALA A 25 -19.12 29.98 -110.66
CA ALA A 25 -18.36 30.85 -109.77
C ALA A 25 -19.06 31.02 -108.41
N ALA A 26 -20.38 31.25 -108.41
CA ALA A 26 -21.18 31.32 -107.19
C ALA A 26 -21.18 29.98 -106.43
N MET A 27 -21.23 28.85 -107.13
CA MET A 27 -21.09 27.52 -106.53
C MET A 27 -19.69 27.28 -105.96
N GLN A 28 -18.63 27.76 -106.62
CA GLN A 28 -17.26 27.72 -106.09
C GLN A 28 -17.10 28.58 -104.84
N GLU A 29 -17.63 29.81 -104.83
CA GLU A 29 -17.57 30.70 -103.66
C GLU A 29 -18.39 30.14 -102.49
N VAL A 30 -19.60 29.62 -102.74
CA VAL A 30 -20.40 28.92 -101.71
C VAL A 30 -19.65 27.71 -101.15
N ASN A 31 -18.95 26.94 -102.00
CA ASN A 31 -18.17 25.78 -101.55
C ASN A 31 -16.91 26.20 -100.74
N GLN A 32 -16.28 27.33 -101.10
CA GLN A 32 -15.20 27.92 -100.30
C GLN A 32 -15.70 28.42 -98.94
N GLN A 33 -16.79 29.21 -98.91
CA GLN A 33 -17.41 29.68 -97.67
C GLN A 33 -17.90 28.51 -96.79
N LEU A 34 -18.31 27.38 -97.38
CA LEU A 34 -18.67 26.16 -96.67
C LEU A 34 -17.43 25.47 -96.10
N SER A 35 -16.34 25.37 -96.86
CA SER A 35 -15.05 24.84 -96.41
C SER A 35 -14.46 25.63 -95.23
N GLU A 36 -14.47 26.96 -95.31
CA GLU A 36 -14.00 27.86 -94.25
C GLU A 36 -14.85 27.71 -92.97
N LYS A 37 -16.19 27.62 -93.11
CA LYS A 37 -17.09 27.35 -91.97
C LYS A 37 -16.88 25.97 -91.36
N VAL A 38 -16.69 24.92 -92.16
CA VAL A 38 -16.39 23.57 -91.67
C VAL A 38 -15.08 23.56 -90.89
N THR A 39 -14.04 24.21 -91.43
CA THR A 39 -12.73 24.34 -90.77
C THR A 39 -12.85 25.07 -89.43
N GLN A 40 -13.51 26.23 -89.40
CA GLN A 40 -13.72 27.02 -88.19
C GLN A 40 -14.57 26.27 -87.13
N VAL A 41 -15.56 25.48 -87.55
CA VAL A 41 -16.35 24.62 -86.64
C VAL A 41 -15.46 23.53 -86.04
N ILE A 42 -14.63 22.86 -86.84
CA ILE A 42 -13.69 21.82 -86.37
C ILE A 42 -12.70 22.41 -85.35
N GLU A 43 -12.05 23.53 -85.68
CA GLU A 43 -11.14 24.24 -84.76
C GLU A 43 -11.83 24.60 -83.44
N SER A 44 -13.08 25.08 -83.50
CA SER A 44 -13.86 25.42 -82.32
C SER A 44 -14.25 24.20 -81.47
N SER A 45 -14.40 23.01 -82.06
CA SER A 45 -14.67 21.76 -81.33
C SER A 45 -13.40 21.25 -80.66
N VAL A 46 -12.30 21.14 -81.41
CA VAL A 46 -10.99 20.71 -80.90
C VAL A 46 -10.50 21.62 -79.76
N SER A 47 -10.71 22.94 -79.89
CA SER A 47 -10.42 23.89 -78.81
C SER A 47 -11.28 23.63 -77.55
N LYS A 48 -12.59 23.40 -77.70
CA LYS A 48 -13.49 23.09 -76.57
C LYS A 48 -13.12 21.77 -75.89
N GLU A 49 -12.83 20.73 -76.67
CA GLU A 49 -12.43 19.41 -76.18
C GLU A 49 -11.10 19.49 -75.41
N PHE A 50 -10.12 20.24 -75.93
CA PHE A 50 -8.86 20.52 -75.23
C PHE A 50 -9.07 21.28 -73.91
N HIS A 51 -9.96 22.28 -73.90
CA HIS A 51 -10.32 23.00 -72.68
C HIS A 51 -11.08 22.11 -71.67
N GLN A 52 -11.96 21.21 -72.12
CA GLN A 52 -12.64 20.25 -71.25
C GLN A 52 -11.66 19.23 -70.65
N ALA A 53 -10.77 18.64 -71.44
CA ALA A 53 -9.75 17.71 -70.96
C ALA A 53 -8.84 18.36 -69.90
N ARG A 54 -8.42 19.62 -70.14
CA ARG A 54 -7.60 20.40 -69.19
C ARG A 54 -8.36 20.80 -67.92
N LEU A 55 -9.70 20.97 -67.98
CA LEU A 55 -10.53 21.16 -66.79
C LEU A 55 -10.67 19.87 -65.99
N GLN A 56 -10.92 18.73 -66.65
CA GLN A 56 -10.97 17.41 -66.00
C GLN A 56 -9.65 17.06 -65.31
N GLU A 57 -8.51 17.29 -65.98
CA GLU A 57 -7.18 17.07 -65.39
C GLU A 57 -6.93 17.94 -64.14
N MET A 58 -7.42 19.18 -64.13
CA MET A 58 -7.37 20.05 -62.95
C MET A 58 -8.33 19.61 -61.84
N GLU A 59 -9.55 19.20 -62.16
CA GLU A 59 -10.49 18.64 -61.19
C GLU A 59 -9.94 17.37 -60.53
N GLU A 60 -9.30 16.47 -61.28
CA GLU A 60 -8.69 15.27 -60.74
C GLU A 60 -7.50 15.60 -59.83
N LYS A 61 -6.65 16.56 -60.20
CA LYS A 61 -5.56 17.06 -59.34
C LYS A 61 -6.09 17.69 -58.05
N ILE A 62 -7.17 18.47 -58.11
CA ILE A 62 -7.85 19.03 -56.92
C ILE A 62 -8.43 17.90 -56.07
N ARG A 63 -9.14 16.94 -56.66
CA ARG A 63 -9.77 15.80 -55.98
C ARG A 63 -8.74 14.86 -55.33
N ALA A 64 -7.55 14.73 -55.92
CA ALA A 64 -6.41 14.02 -55.34
C ALA A 64 -5.75 14.80 -54.20
N ALA A 65 -5.59 16.13 -54.33
CA ALA A 65 -5.10 16.97 -53.25
C ALA A 65 -6.07 16.98 -52.05
N GLU A 66 -7.37 17.10 -52.30
CA GLU A 66 -8.41 17.01 -51.28
C GLU A 66 -8.41 15.66 -50.55
N SER A 67 -8.29 14.54 -51.27
CA SER A 67 -8.28 13.22 -50.63
C SER A 67 -7.01 13.01 -49.79
N GLY A 68 -5.86 13.49 -50.24
CA GLY A 68 -4.62 13.52 -49.46
C GLY A 68 -4.73 14.38 -48.19
N VAL A 69 -5.31 15.59 -48.30
CA VAL A 69 -5.56 16.47 -47.14
C VAL A 69 -6.55 15.84 -46.16
N ARG A 70 -7.66 15.27 -46.64
CA ARG A 70 -8.63 14.56 -45.79
C ARG A 70 -7.99 13.37 -45.07
N ALA A 71 -7.23 12.54 -45.77
CA ALA A 71 -6.50 11.42 -45.16
C ALA A 71 -5.49 11.87 -44.08
N SER A 72 -4.82 13.01 -44.29
CA SER A 72 -3.93 13.62 -43.29
C SER A 72 -4.70 14.13 -42.06
N VAL A 73 -5.81 14.84 -42.27
CA VAL A 73 -6.70 15.31 -41.19
C VAL A 73 -7.29 14.15 -40.40
N ASP A 74 -7.73 13.08 -41.07
CA ASP A 74 -8.28 11.88 -40.42
C ASP A 74 -7.21 11.06 -39.69
N LYS A 75 -5.94 11.14 -40.09
CA LYS A 75 -4.81 10.57 -39.33
C LYS A 75 -4.55 11.38 -38.07
N LEU A 76 -4.47 12.71 -38.19
CA LEU A 76 -4.27 13.61 -37.05
C LEU A 76 -5.43 13.54 -36.03
N ARG A 77 -6.68 13.43 -36.50
CA ARG A 77 -7.86 13.19 -35.65
C ARG A 77 -7.72 11.90 -34.85
N ARG A 78 -7.41 10.77 -35.50
CA ARG A 78 -7.19 9.49 -34.79
C ARG A 78 -6.10 9.61 -33.73
N GLN A 79 -4.96 10.25 -34.06
CA GLN A 79 -3.87 10.45 -33.10
C GLN A 79 -4.28 11.35 -31.92
N ALA A 80 -5.14 12.36 -32.13
CA ALA A 80 -5.69 13.19 -31.06
C ALA A 80 -6.70 12.41 -30.19
N ASP A 81 -7.61 11.64 -30.80
CA ASP A 81 -8.58 10.78 -30.09
C ASP A 81 -7.86 9.71 -29.25
N GLU A 82 -6.76 9.15 -29.76
CA GLU A 82 -5.97 8.12 -29.10
C GLU A 82 -5.18 8.70 -27.92
N ALA A 83 -4.51 9.85 -28.11
CA ALA A 83 -3.86 10.58 -27.01
C ALA A 83 -4.87 11.07 -25.94
N ALA A 84 -6.11 11.41 -26.33
CA ALA A 84 -7.17 11.73 -25.38
C ALA A 84 -7.56 10.50 -24.54
N ARG A 85 -7.79 9.34 -25.15
CA ARG A 85 -8.07 8.07 -24.45
C ARG A 85 -6.93 7.65 -23.54
N GLU A 86 -5.68 7.80 -23.98
CA GLU A 86 -4.51 7.52 -23.12
C GLU A 86 -4.48 8.42 -21.90
N ARG A 87 -4.76 9.73 -22.06
CA ARG A 87 -4.82 10.70 -20.97
C ARG A 87 -5.97 10.41 -20.00
N GLU A 88 -7.15 10.06 -20.50
CA GLU A 88 -8.31 9.65 -19.69
C GLU A 88 -8.00 8.36 -18.90
N ALA A 89 -7.44 7.35 -19.57
CA ALA A 89 -7.01 6.11 -18.93
C ALA A 89 -5.90 6.34 -17.89
N LEU A 90 -5.02 7.33 -18.09
CA LEU A 90 -4.02 7.74 -17.11
C LEU A 90 -4.68 8.37 -15.87
N VAL A 91 -5.66 9.26 -16.05
CA VAL A 91 -6.43 9.86 -14.93
C VAL A 91 -7.18 8.79 -14.14
N VAL A 92 -7.82 7.81 -14.79
CA VAL A 92 -8.48 6.67 -14.11
C VAL A 92 -7.47 5.83 -13.34
N LYS A 93 -6.28 5.56 -13.90
CA LYS A 93 -5.20 4.86 -13.20
C LYS A 93 -4.75 5.62 -11.95
N PHE A 94 -4.48 6.93 -12.05
CA PHE A 94 -4.10 7.76 -10.91
C PHE A 94 -5.19 7.80 -9.83
N ALA A 95 -6.45 8.04 -10.19
CA ALA A 95 -7.57 8.04 -9.25
C ALA A 95 -7.72 6.68 -8.54
N SER A 96 -7.54 5.55 -9.26
CA SER A 96 -7.58 4.22 -8.66
C SER A 96 -6.39 3.93 -7.73
N ALA A 97 -5.22 4.51 -8.00
CA ALA A 97 -4.05 4.41 -7.13
C ALA A 97 -4.21 5.26 -5.87
N GLU A 98 -4.72 6.48 -6.00
CA GLU A 98 -5.00 7.39 -4.88
C GLU A 98 -6.12 6.85 -3.97
N GLN A 99 -7.18 6.26 -4.56
CA GLN A 99 -8.20 5.52 -3.81
C GLN A 99 -7.58 4.39 -2.98
N ARG A 100 -6.74 3.53 -3.59
CA ARG A 100 -6.04 2.44 -2.86
C ARG A 100 -5.12 2.96 -1.76
N ILE A 101 -4.46 4.10 -1.96
CA ILE A 101 -3.65 4.76 -0.92
C ILE A 101 -4.54 5.24 0.23
N LEU A 102 -5.70 5.84 -0.05
CA LEU A 102 -6.66 6.27 0.98
C LEU A 102 -7.28 5.08 1.73
N GLU A 103 -7.57 3.98 1.05
CA GLU A 103 -8.04 2.72 1.64
C GLU A 103 -6.97 2.08 2.55
N ALA A 104 -5.73 1.99 2.07
CA ALA A 104 -4.59 1.52 2.86
C ALA A 104 -4.33 2.42 4.08
N GLN A 105 -4.44 3.74 3.95
CA GLN A 105 -4.31 4.66 5.09
C GLN A 105 -5.46 4.51 6.11
N LYS A 106 -6.69 4.22 5.67
CA LYS A 106 -7.81 3.91 6.57
C LYS A 106 -7.57 2.60 7.31
N ALA A 107 -7.20 1.54 6.59
CA ALA A 107 -6.87 0.24 7.18
C ALA A 107 -5.71 0.34 8.19
N ALA A 108 -4.64 1.06 7.85
CA ALA A 108 -3.52 1.31 8.74
C ALA A 108 -3.95 2.06 10.01
N LYS A 109 -4.74 3.14 9.91
CA LYS A 109 -5.27 3.87 11.07
C LYS A 109 -6.19 3.00 11.95
N GLN A 110 -6.94 2.09 11.35
CA GLN A 110 -7.82 1.17 12.06
C GLN A 110 -7.03 0.06 12.78
N ALA A 111 -5.98 -0.47 12.16
CA ALA A 111 -5.03 -1.38 12.80
C ALA A 111 -4.24 -0.71 13.94
N ASP A 112 -3.83 0.55 13.76
CA ASP A 112 -3.18 1.35 14.80
C ASP A 112 -4.10 1.58 16.01
N ALA A 113 -5.41 1.72 15.78
CA ALA A 113 -6.42 1.84 16.83
C ALA A 113 -6.59 0.52 17.61
N THR A 114 -6.79 -0.61 16.92
CA THR A 114 -6.95 -1.92 17.58
C THR A 114 -5.67 -2.35 18.29
N ALA A 115 -4.48 -2.08 17.74
CA ALA A 115 -3.20 -2.32 18.41
C ALA A 115 -3.07 -1.50 19.70
N ARG A 116 -3.50 -0.23 19.71
CA ARG A 116 -3.55 0.61 20.92
C ARG A 116 -4.58 0.16 21.94
N GLU A 117 -5.60 -0.59 21.54
CA GLU A 117 -6.60 -1.17 22.45
C GLU A 117 -6.09 -2.47 23.06
N ALA A 118 -5.57 -3.40 22.25
CA ALA A 118 -4.87 -4.59 22.72
C ALA A 118 -3.70 -4.26 23.67
N GLN A 119 -2.96 -3.18 23.41
CA GLN A 119 -1.90 -2.69 24.30
C GLN A 119 -2.46 -2.27 25.68
N LYS A 120 -3.59 -1.53 25.73
CA LYS A 120 -4.25 -1.15 27.00
C LYS A 120 -4.76 -2.38 27.74
N GLU A 121 -5.34 -3.35 27.05
CA GLU A 121 -5.83 -4.60 27.65
C GLU A 121 -4.69 -5.44 28.22
N ARG A 122 -3.57 -5.56 27.48
CA ARG A 122 -2.34 -6.21 27.96
C ARG A 122 -1.80 -5.53 29.22
N ASP A 123 -1.72 -4.20 29.23
CA ASP A 123 -1.18 -3.46 30.37
C ASP A 123 -2.14 -3.51 31.59
N ALA A 124 -3.46 -3.57 31.35
CA ALA A 124 -4.46 -3.85 32.39
C ALA A 124 -4.40 -5.29 32.92
N ALA A 125 -4.11 -6.28 32.06
CA ALA A 125 -3.90 -7.68 32.46
C ALA A 125 -2.63 -7.83 33.31
N VAL A 126 -1.53 -7.14 32.94
CA VAL A 126 -0.30 -7.07 33.75
C VAL A 126 -0.56 -6.38 35.10
N ALA A 127 -1.40 -5.34 35.16
CA ALA A 127 -1.81 -4.73 36.41
C ALA A 127 -2.61 -5.70 37.31
N ARG A 128 -3.56 -6.45 36.74
CA ARG A 128 -4.29 -7.52 37.46
C ARG A 128 -3.35 -8.63 37.95
N GLN A 129 -2.39 -9.06 37.13
CA GLN A 129 -1.40 -10.06 37.50
C GLN A 129 -0.56 -9.62 38.70
N LYS A 130 -0.15 -8.34 38.77
CA LYS A 130 0.59 -7.78 39.90
C LYS A 130 -0.24 -7.73 41.19
N LEU A 131 -1.54 -7.43 41.10
CA LEU A 131 -2.45 -7.47 42.25
C LEU A 131 -2.62 -8.92 42.76
N LEU A 132 -2.90 -9.88 41.87
CA LEU A 132 -3.02 -11.30 42.22
C LEU A 132 -1.72 -11.89 42.81
N ALA A 133 -0.55 -11.42 42.36
CA ALA A 133 0.72 -11.78 42.97
C ALA A 133 0.84 -11.25 44.42
N GLY A 134 0.51 -9.98 44.66
CA GLY A 134 0.50 -9.41 46.01
C GLY A 134 -0.52 -10.07 46.95
N GLU A 135 -1.68 -10.48 46.43
CA GLU A 135 -2.67 -11.26 47.18
C GLU A 135 -2.18 -12.67 47.51
N LYS A 136 -1.55 -13.36 46.55
CA LYS A 136 -0.90 -14.67 46.76
C LYS A 136 0.18 -14.57 47.85
N ASP A 137 1.05 -13.58 47.79
CA ASP A 137 2.16 -13.43 48.75
C ASP A 137 1.63 -13.08 50.15
N ARG A 138 0.57 -12.26 50.24
CA ARG A 138 -0.17 -12.03 51.49
C ARG A 138 -0.80 -13.31 52.05
N LEU A 139 -1.44 -14.13 51.20
CA LEU A 139 -2.06 -15.40 51.62
C LEU A 139 -1.00 -16.42 52.06
N ALA A 140 0.15 -16.47 51.40
CA ALA A 140 1.29 -17.29 51.80
C ALA A 140 1.79 -16.90 53.21
N SER A 141 2.03 -15.60 53.46
CA SER A 141 2.44 -15.12 54.79
C SER A 141 1.37 -15.41 55.87
N GLN A 142 0.08 -15.30 55.54
CA GLN A 142 -0.99 -15.69 56.46
C GLN A 142 -1.05 -17.21 56.73
N ALA A 143 -0.68 -18.04 55.76
CA ALA A 143 -0.56 -19.49 55.95
C ALA A 143 0.64 -19.83 56.85
N GLU A 144 1.80 -19.23 56.60
CA GLU A 144 3.00 -19.37 57.44
C GLU A 144 2.74 -18.98 58.90
N GLN A 145 2.07 -17.83 59.13
CA GLN A 145 1.67 -17.39 60.47
C GLN A 145 0.75 -18.41 61.16
N LYS A 146 -0.18 -19.03 60.44
CA LYS A 146 -1.04 -20.11 60.98
C LYS A 146 -0.25 -21.38 61.28
N CYS A 147 0.71 -21.77 60.45
CA CYS A 147 1.59 -22.90 60.72
C CYS A 147 2.42 -22.67 62.00
N VAL A 148 2.93 -21.46 62.22
CA VAL A 148 3.63 -21.09 63.47
C VAL A 148 2.70 -21.13 64.68
N GLN A 149 1.44 -20.67 64.55
CA GLN A 149 0.44 -20.77 65.62
C GLN A 149 0.11 -22.23 65.97
N VAL A 150 -0.13 -23.09 64.98
CA VAL A 150 -0.36 -24.53 65.19
C VAL A 150 0.84 -25.17 65.88
N ALA A 151 2.06 -24.94 65.40
CA ALA A 151 3.28 -25.49 66.00
C ALA A 151 3.57 -24.97 67.43
N ASN A 152 2.91 -23.90 67.89
CA ASN A 152 2.96 -23.46 69.28
C ASN A 152 1.87 -24.11 70.12
N LEU A 153 0.63 -24.20 69.61
CA LEU A 153 -0.46 -24.94 70.26
C LEU A 153 -0.12 -26.43 70.44
N GLU A 154 0.61 -27.05 69.51
CA GLU A 154 1.11 -28.43 69.64
C GLU A 154 2.11 -28.57 70.80
N LYS A 155 2.98 -27.59 71.04
CA LYS A 155 3.90 -27.58 72.20
C LYS A 155 3.15 -27.38 73.51
N GLU A 156 2.14 -26.50 73.53
CA GLU A 156 1.27 -26.31 74.69
C GLU A 156 0.48 -27.58 75.02
N LEU A 157 -0.07 -28.27 74.01
CA LEU A 157 -0.76 -29.55 74.18
C LEU A 157 0.19 -30.66 74.69
N LEU A 158 1.44 -30.70 74.21
CA LEU A 158 2.46 -31.62 74.74
C LEU A 158 2.78 -31.32 76.21
N SER A 159 3.02 -30.06 76.56
CA SER A 159 3.30 -29.66 77.94
C SER A 159 2.13 -29.93 78.89
N LEU A 160 0.89 -29.68 78.46
CA LEU A 160 -0.32 -30.02 79.22
C LEU A 160 -0.49 -31.55 79.37
N ARG A 161 -0.10 -32.34 78.37
CA ARG A 161 -0.13 -33.81 78.44
C ARG A 161 0.92 -34.36 79.41
N GLU A 162 2.12 -33.79 79.44
CA GLU A 162 3.16 -34.09 80.44
C GLU A 162 2.70 -33.70 81.85
N ALA A 163 2.11 -32.51 82.00
CA ALA A 163 1.54 -32.05 83.26
C ALA A 163 0.42 -32.99 83.76
N SER A 164 -0.47 -33.42 82.87
CA SER A 164 -1.51 -34.43 83.16
C SER A 164 -0.90 -35.77 83.60
N GLY A 165 0.10 -36.28 82.87
CA GLY A 165 0.82 -37.51 83.28
C GLY A 165 1.48 -37.39 84.65
N SER A 166 2.04 -36.22 84.99
CA SER A 166 2.58 -35.96 86.34
C SER A 166 1.50 -35.90 87.42
N ALA A 167 0.27 -35.47 87.07
CA ALA A 167 -0.88 -35.51 87.97
C ALA A 167 -1.36 -36.95 88.18
N ASP A 168 -1.46 -37.76 87.12
CA ASP A 168 -1.81 -39.18 87.21
C ASP A 168 -0.85 -39.98 88.10
N VAL A 169 0.47 -39.71 88.01
CA VAL A 169 1.48 -40.32 88.89
C VAL A 169 1.27 -39.92 90.35
N ARG A 170 0.99 -38.63 90.63
CA ARG A 170 0.68 -38.15 91.99
C ARG A 170 -0.61 -38.74 92.54
N VAL A 171 -1.65 -38.86 91.72
CA VAL A 171 -2.93 -39.49 92.09
C VAL A 171 -2.73 -40.97 92.41
N LYS A 172 -1.98 -41.72 91.59
CA LYS A 172 -1.65 -43.13 91.86
C LYS A 172 -0.83 -43.30 93.14
N TRP A 173 0.12 -42.40 93.41
CA TRP A 173 0.87 -42.39 94.68
C TRP A 173 -0.06 -42.14 95.88
N ALA A 174 -0.94 -41.13 95.80
CA ALA A 174 -1.90 -40.82 96.86
C ALA A 174 -2.94 -41.95 97.07
N GLN A 175 -3.38 -42.62 96.01
CA GLN A 175 -4.26 -43.80 96.08
C GLN A 175 -3.58 -44.98 96.77
N ASN A 176 -2.32 -45.28 96.42
CA ASN A 176 -1.54 -46.32 97.10
C ASN A 176 -1.30 -45.96 98.57
N LYS A 177 -0.93 -44.71 98.87
CA LYS A 177 -0.72 -44.25 100.25
C LYS A 177 -2.00 -44.32 101.08
N LEU A 178 -3.15 -43.91 100.53
CA LEU A 178 -4.45 -44.09 101.18
C LEU A 178 -4.80 -45.57 101.39
N ARG A 179 -4.40 -46.45 100.48
CA ARG A 179 -4.61 -47.90 100.60
C ARG A 179 -3.77 -48.51 101.73
N GLU A 180 -2.51 -48.10 101.89
CA GLU A 180 -1.67 -48.48 103.03
C GLU A 180 -2.33 -48.06 104.36
N GLU A 181 -2.77 -46.81 104.47
CA GLU A 181 -3.47 -46.33 105.68
C GLU A 181 -4.79 -47.08 105.92
N GLN A 182 -5.56 -47.42 104.88
CA GLN A 182 -6.75 -48.26 105.00
C GLN A 182 -6.43 -49.68 105.47
N GLU A 183 -5.31 -50.26 105.04
CA GLU A 183 -4.91 -51.62 105.43
C GLU A 183 -4.38 -51.63 106.88
N ALA A 184 -3.64 -50.58 107.30
CA ALA A 184 -3.30 -50.35 108.71
C ALA A 184 -4.55 -50.09 109.60
N HIS A 185 -5.56 -49.38 109.10
CA HIS A 185 -6.85 -49.23 109.78
C HIS A 185 -7.63 -50.55 109.88
N ARG A 186 -7.56 -51.43 108.88
CA ARG A 186 -8.16 -52.78 108.94
C ARG A 186 -7.44 -53.67 109.96
N GLU A 187 -6.11 -53.57 110.10
CA GLU A 187 -5.38 -54.31 111.14
C GLU A 187 -5.70 -53.81 112.56
N SER A 188 -5.71 -52.50 112.77
CA SER A 188 -6.05 -51.92 114.08
C SER A 188 -7.52 -52.17 114.47
N ALA A 189 -8.44 -52.19 113.50
CA ALA A 189 -9.83 -52.62 113.73
C ALA A 189 -9.92 -54.10 114.18
N LYS A 190 -9.19 -55.03 113.54
CA LYS A 190 -9.15 -56.44 113.96
C LYS A 190 -8.63 -56.60 115.40
N ARG A 191 -7.53 -55.93 115.74
CA ARG A 191 -6.97 -55.92 117.11
C ARG A 191 -7.98 -55.39 118.14
N LEU A 192 -8.81 -54.41 117.76
CA LEU A 192 -9.89 -53.91 118.61
C LEU A 192 -11.04 -54.92 118.76
N GLU A 193 -11.45 -55.61 117.69
CA GLU A 193 -12.47 -56.67 117.75
C GLU A 193 -12.02 -57.85 118.63
N GLU A 194 -10.75 -58.23 118.56
CA GLU A 194 -10.13 -59.25 119.42
C GLU A 194 -10.17 -58.85 120.91
N ALA A 195 -9.78 -57.61 121.24
CA ALA A 195 -9.90 -57.08 122.60
C ALA A 195 -11.37 -57.00 123.08
N GLN A 196 -12.30 -56.57 122.21
CA GLN A 196 -13.73 -56.57 122.52
C GLN A 196 -14.34 -57.99 122.67
N ARG A 197 -13.69 -59.03 122.11
CA ARG A 197 -14.09 -60.43 122.30
C ARG A 197 -13.65 -60.92 123.68
N GLN A 198 -12.44 -60.59 124.13
CA GLN A 198 -11.95 -60.88 125.48
C GLN A 198 -12.83 -60.23 126.55
N ILE A 199 -13.20 -58.96 126.38
CA ILE A 199 -14.13 -58.24 127.28
C ILE A 199 -15.50 -58.94 127.35
N ARG A 200 -16.01 -59.47 126.23
CA ARG A 200 -17.28 -60.20 126.19
C ARG A 200 -17.24 -61.53 126.94
N GLN A 201 -16.11 -62.23 126.97
CA GLN A 201 -15.95 -63.45 127.77
C GLN A 201 -16.01 -63.14 129.27
N LEU A 202 -15.25 -62.14 129.73
CA LEU A 202 -15.27 -61.69 131.14
C LEU A 202 -16.67 -61.19 131.59
N ALA A 203 -17.49 -60.68 130.66
CA ALA A 203 -18.88 -60.34 130.95
C ALA A 203 -19.79 -61.58 131.11
N GLN A 204 -19.55 -62.65 130.36
CA GLN A 204 -20.29 -63.92 130.52
C GLN A 204 -19.95 -64.63 131.84
N ASP A 205 -18.69 -64.55 132.28
CA ASP A 205 -18.27 -65.10 133.59
C ASP A 205 -18.94 -64.37 134.76
N ARG A 206 -19.10 -63.04 134.65
CA ARG A 206 -19.86 -62.23 135.61
C ARG A 206 -21.34 -62.60 135.68
N ASP A 207 -21.98 -62.84 134.53
CA ASP A 207 -23.44 -63.02 134.48
C ASP A 207 -23.87 -64.44 134.89
N GLN A 208 -22.97 -65.43 134.87
CA GLN A 208 -23.17 -66.75 135.48
C GLN A 208 -23.34 -66.68 137.01
N LEU A 209 -22.72 -65.71 137.68
CA LEU A 209 -22.89 -65.47 139.13
C LEU A 209 -24.21 -64.78 139.50
N ARG A 210 -25.06 -64.44 138.52
CA ARG A 210 -26.28 -63.63 138.74
C ARG A 210 -27.59 -64.42 138.74
N GLN A 211 -27.60 -65.67 138.28
CA GLN A 211 -28.81 -66.52 138.20
C GLN A 211 -29.16 -67.24 139.52
N GLY A 212 -28.87 -66.61 140.67
CA GLY A 212 -29.08 -67.19 142.00
C GLY A 212 -30.31 -66.68 142.77
N GLN A 213 -30.95 -65.59 142.34
CA GLN A 213 -32.05 -64.94 143.07
C GLN A 213 -33.07 -64.27 142.13
N ASP A 214 -34.11 -65.01 141.75
CA ASP A 214 -35.33 -64.46 141.12
C ASP A 214 -36.55 -65.33 141.49
N SER A 215 -37.39 -64.86 142.42
CA SER A 215 -38.60 -65.59 142.85
C SER A 215 -39.76 -64.71 143.33
N GLN A 216 -39.93 -63.52 142.75
CA GLN A 216 -41.06 -62.59 142.94
C GLN A 216 -41.03 -61.56 141.79
N THR A 217 -42.12 -61.12 141.13
CA THR A 217 -43.57 -61.40 141.25
C THR A 217 -44.23 -61.44 139.85
N ALA A 218 -45.48 -61.91 139.77
CA ALA A 218 -46.23 -62.07 138.51
C ALA A 218 -46.65 -60.77 137.78
N ALA A 219 -46.40 -59.58 138.34
CA ALA A 219 -46.76 -58.29 137.74
C ALA A 219 -45.99 -57.95 136.45
N VAL A 220 -44.88 -58.65 136.18
CA VAL A 220 -44.02 -58.39 135.00
C VAL A 220 -44.71 -58.76 133.68
N LYS A 221 -45.65 -59.72 133.67
CA LYS A 221 -46.15 -60.34 132.42
C LYS A 221 -47.04 -59.44 131.56
N GLU A 222 -47.92 -58.63 132.16
CA GLU A 222 -48.71 -57.65 131.40
C GLU A 222 -47.85 -56.48 130.90
N ALA A 223 -46.92 -56.01 131.74
CA ALA A 223 -45.95 -54.98 131.35
C ALA A 223 -45.02 -55.45 130.22
N GLU A 224 -44.65 -56.73 130.21
CA GLU A 224 -43.97 -57.35 129.07
C GLU A 224 -44.84 -57.44 127.82
N GLN A 225 -46.13 -57.76 127.93
CA GLN A 225 -47.01 -57.93 126.77
C GLN A 225 -47.23 -56.60 126.03
N LEU A 226 -47.46 -55.50 126.77
CA LEU A 226 -47.52 -54.15 126.20
C LEU A 226 -46.15 -53.69 125.67
N ARG A 227 -45.05 -54.07 126.31
CA ARG A 227 -43.69 -53.81 125.80
C ARG A 227 -43.36 -54.59 124.53
N ARG A 228 -43.85 -55.83 124.37
CA ARG A 228 -43.72 -56.62 123.13
C ARG A 228 -44.46 -55.93 122.00
N GLN A 229 -45.73 -55.59 122.18
CA GLN A 229 -46.52 -54.85 121.18
C GLN A 229 -45.87 -53.50 120.78
N LEU A 230 -45.35 -52.74 121.75
CA LEU A 230 -44.65 -51.48 121.46
C LEU A 230 -43.30 -51.69 120.75
N ALA A 231 -42.58 -52.78 121.07
CA ALA A 231 -41.32 -53.13 120.41
C ALA A 231 -41.53 -53.70 118.99
N GLU A 232 -42.64 -54.41 118.76
CA GLU A 232 -43.10 -54.93 117.48
C GLU A 232 -43.49 -53.76 116.55
N ALA A 233 -44.41 -52.88 116.97
CA ALA A 233 -44.73 -51.66 116.23
C ALA A 233 -43.50 -50.75 116.02
N GLY A 234 -42.60 -50.70 117.02
CA GLY A 234 -41.31 -50.01 116.93
C GLY A 234 -40.29 -50.70 116.00
N ALA A 235 -40.46 -51.98 115.66
CA ALA A 235 -39.68 -52.70 114.66
C ALA A 235 -40.26 -52.53 113.26
N GLU A 236 -41.58 -52.62 113.11
CA GLU A 236 -42.30 -52.33 111.86
C GLU A 236 -42.03 -50.89 111.38
N LEU A 237 -42.08 -49.90 112.28
CA LEU A 237 -41.75 -48.51 111.95
C LEU A 237 -40.28 -48.32 111.52
N ARG A 238 -39.34 -49.11 112.07
CA ARG A 238 -37.93 -49.10 111.62
C ARG A 238 -37.81 -49.75 110.24
N GLN A 239 -38.40 -50.93 110.04
CA GLN A 239 -38.39 -51.63 108.75
C GLN A 239 -39.06 -50.79 107.64
N ALA A 240 -40.15 -50.07 107.95
CA ALA A 240 -40.80 -49.14 107.03
C ALA A 240 -39.89 -47.95 106.68
N ARG A 241 -39.19 -47.37 107.65
CA ARG A 241 -38.21 -46.29 107.41
C ARG A 241 -36.98 -46.77 106.63
N GLU A 242 -36.54 -48.00 106.83
CA GLU A 242 -35.44 -48.61 106.08
C GLU A 242 -35.86 -48.91 104.63
N ARG A 243 -37.05 -49.48 104.42
CA ARG A 243 -37.66 -49.65 103.08
C ARG A 243 -37.84 -48.31 102.36
N LEU A 244 -38.29 -47.27 103.05
CA LEU A 244 -38.42 -45.92 102.47
C LEU A 244 -37.06 -45.37 102.02
N LYS A 245 -36.02 -45.45 102.87
CA LYS A 245 -34.66 -45.02 102.51
C LYS A 245 -34.08 -45.79 101.32
N LEU A 246 -34.33 -47.10 101.23
CA LEU A 246 -33.91 -47.92 100.09
C LEU A 246 -34.64 -47.50 98.81
N ALA A 247 -35.96 -47.31 98.87
CA ALA A 247 -36.75 -46.81 97.73
C ALA A 247 -36.34 -45.38 97.30
N GLU A 248 -36.02 -44.49 98.25
CA GLU A 248 -35.48 -43.16 97.97
C GLU A 248 -34.11 -43.21 97.29
N ALA A 249 -33.21 -44.09 97.76
CA ALA A 249 -31.90 -44.31 97.15
C ALA A 249 -32.01 -44.94 95.75
N GLU A 250 -32.89 -45.92 95.57
CA GLU A 250 -33.20 -46.51 94.25
C GLU A 250 -33.76 -45.46 93.30
N ARG A 251 -34.68 -44.60 93.76
CA ARG A 251 -35.22 -43.49 92.97
C ARG A 251 -34.15 -42.51 92.52
N ILE A 252 -33.20 -42.16 93.40
CA ILE A 252 -32.06 -41.28 93.08
C ILE A 252 -31.13 -41.95 92.06
N CYS A 253 -30.77 -43.22 92.26
CA CYS A 253 -29.95 -43.99 91.31
C CYS A 253 -30.61 -44.11 89.93
N GLN A 254 -31.93 -44.28 89.86
CA GLN A 254 -32.70 -44.29 88.61
C GLN A 254 -32.74 -42.90 87.96
N GLU A 255 -32.91 -41.83 88.74
CA GLU A 255 -32.92 -40.45 88.24
C GLU A 255 -31.53 -40.02 87.70
N GLU A 256 -30.44 -40.45 88.35
CA GLU A 256 -29.07 -40.29 87.86
C GLU A 256 -28.78 -41.14 86.61
N ALA A 257 -29.26 -42.38 86.55
CA ALA A 257 -29.14 -43.19 85.33
C ALA A 257 -29.88 -42.51 84.16
N ALA A 258 -31.05 -41.94 84.42
CA ALA A 258 -31.83 -41.20 83.44
C ALA A 258 -31.21 -39.85 83.04
N SER A 259 -30.51 -39.13 83.94
CA SER A 259 -29.78 -37.90 83.55
C SER A 259 -28.57 -38.24 82.67
N ARG A 260 -27.74 -39.22 83.07
CA ARG A 260 -26.59 -39.70 82.28
C ARG A 260 -27.00 -40.21 80.90
N GLY A 261 -28.13 -40.94 80.82
CA GLY A 261 -28.73 -41.37 79.55
C GLY A 261 -29.15 -40.21 78.65
N ARG A 262 -29.82 -39.19 79.22
CA ARG A 262 -30.22 -37.96 78.48
C ARG A 262 -29.01 -37.16 78.00
N GLU A 263 -27.96 -37.03 78.81
CA GLU A 263 -26.70 -36.38 78.40
C GLU A 263 -25.99 -37.12 77.27
N SER A 264 -25.94 -38.46 77.33
CA SER A 264 -25.32 -39.27 76.28
C SER A 264 -26.10 -39.17 74.97
N LEU A 265 -27.43 -39.13 75.05
CA LEU A 265 -28.30 -38.90 73.88
C LEU A 265 -28.10 -37.48 73.31
N ALA A 266 -28.02 -36.45 74.15
CA ALA A 266 -27.77 -35.08 73.72
C ALA A 266 -26.46 -34.97 72.93
N LYS A 267 -25.35 -35.48 73.49
CA LYS A 267 -24.03 -35.54 72.83
C LYS A 267 -24.10 -36.27 71.48
N ALA A 268 -24.78 -37.41 71.41
CA ALA A 268 -24.99 -38.14 70.15
C ALA A 268 -25.83 -37.35 69.12
N THR A 269 -26.83 -36.57 69.55
CA THR A 269 -27.60 -35.71 68.65
C THR A 269 -26.79 -34.51 68.13
N GLU A 270 -25.95 -33.90 68.95
CA GLU A 270 -25.01 -32.83 68.54
C GLU A 270 -24.01 -33.36 67.51
N GLU A 271 -23.43 -34.54 67.74
CA GLU A 271 -22.54 -35.19 66.77
C GLU A 271 -23.26 -35.52 65.46
N CYS A 272 -24.51 -36.01 65.51
CA CYS A 272 -25.33 -36.21 64.31
C CYS A 272 -25.62 -34.90 63.56
N VAL A 273 -25.82 -33.78 64.24
CA VAL A 273 -25.98 -32.46 63.60
C VAL A 273 -24.66 -32.02 62.96
N ARG A 274 -23.52 -32.15 63.66
CA ARG A 274 -22.19 -31.83 63.14
C ARG A 274 -21.82 -32.68 61.92
N LEU A 275 -22.16 -33.96 61.91
CA LEU A 275 -21.97 -34.86 60.76
C LEU A 275 -22.88 -34.47 59.58
N LYS A 276 -24.14 -34.13 59.81
CA LYS A 276 -25.05 -33.61 58.78
C LYS A 276 -24.58 -32.29 58.17
N GLN A 277 -24.00 -31.39 58.97
CA GLN A 277 -23.38 -30.15 58.49
C GLN A 277 -22.14 -30.44 57.61
N ARG A 278 -21.26 -31.35 58.06
CA ARG A 278 -20.10 -31.79 57.26
C ARG A 278 -20.50 -32.44 55.94
N LEU A 279 -21.55 -33.27 55.93
CA LEU A 279 -22.08 -33.89 54.71
C LEU A 279 -22.59 -32.85 53.71
N ARG A 280 -23.36 -31.85 54.16
CA ARG A 280 -23.80 -30.73 53.29
C ARG A 280 -22.62 -30.01 52.67
N HIS A 281 -21.60 -29.67 53.48
CA HIS A 281 -20.42 -28.98 52.99
C HIS A 281 -19.59 -29.82 52.00
N LEU A 282 -19.53 -31.13 52.17
CA LEU A 282 -18.93 -32.02 51.17
C LEU A 282 -19.73 -32.00 49.86
N SER A 283 -21.05 -32.06 49.89
CA SER A 283 -21.89 -31.97 48.69
C SER A 283 -21.81 -30.59 48.00
N GLU A 284 -21.68 -29.50 48.76
CA GLU A 284 -21.41 -28.15 48.23
C GLU A 284 -20.06 -28.12 47.47
N LEU A 285 -19.02 -28.74 48.03
CA LEU A 285 -17.70 -28.85 47.40
C LEU A 285 -17.70 -29.79 46.18
N GLU A 286 -18.46 -30.88 46.22
CA GLU A 286 -18.66 -31.78 45.08
C GLU A 286 -19.37 -31.06 43.91
N GLU A 287 -20.37 -30.23 44.20
CA GLU A 287 -21.03 -29.42 43.17
C GLU A 287 -20.10 -28.36 42.59
N GLN A 288 -19.39 -27.59 43.44
CA GLN A 288 -18.39 -26.61 43.00
C GLN A 288 -17.29 -27.24 42.13
N LEU A 289 -16.82 -28.44 42.50
CA LEU A 289 -15.83 -29.20 41.74
C LEU A 289 -16.42 -29.73 40.41
N GLY A 290 -17.71 -30.08 40.38
CA GLY A 290 -18.44 -30.40 39.16
C GLY A 290 -18.60 -29.20 38.22
N GLN A 291 -18.92 -28.02 38.76
CA GLN A 291 -18.99 -26.76 38.01
C GLN A 291 -17.61 -26.37 37.45
N ALA A 292 -16.55 -26.45 38.27
CA ALA A 292 -15.18 -26.17 37.85
C ALA A 292 -14.68 -27.14 36.75
N ARG A 293 -15.08 -28.42 36.79
CA ARG A 293 -14.79 -29.38 35.71
C ARG A 293 -15.46 -28.98 34.39
N ARG A 294 -16.75 -28.64 34.41
CA ARG A 294 -17.47 -28.17 33.20
C ARG A 294 -16.78 -26.96 32.58
N LEU A 295 -16.48 -25.94 33.39
CA LEU A 295 -15.74 -24.75 32.92
C LEU A 295 -14.36 -25.08 32.35
N ALA A 296 -13.64 -26.06 32.94
CA ALA A 296 -12.35 -26.51 32.40
C ALA A 296 -12.50 -27.27 31.07
N ASP A 297 -13.59 -28.00 30.86
CA ASP A 297 -13.88 -28.70 29.60
C ASP A 297 -14.40 -27.76 28.52
N ASP A 298 -15.21 -26.74 28.87
CA ASP A 298 -15.61 -25.65 27.98
C ASP A 298 -14.39 -24.84 27.50
N LEU A 299 -13.46 -24.52 28.41
CA LEU A 299 -12.22 -23.82 28.07
C LEU A 299 -11.27 -24.65 27.20
N LYS A 300 -11.22 -25.99 27.37
CA LYS A 300 -10.51 -26.87 26.43
C LYS A 300 -11.15 -26.82 25.05
N ARG A 301 -12.49 -26.92 24.96
CA ARG A 301 -13.21 -26.87 23.68
C ARG A 301 -12.94 -25.56 22.93
N GLN A 302 -12.96 -24.43 23.64
CA GLN A 302 -12.60 -23.12 23.06
C GLN A 302 -11.13 -23.06 22.61
N LEU A 303 -10.21 -23.66 23.37
CA LEU A 303 -8.79 -23.75 23.00
C LEU A 303 -8.57 -24.64 21.77
N ASP A 304 -9.26 -25.78 21.67
CA ASP A 304 -9.19 -26.68 20.53
C ASP A 304 -9.83 -26.07 19.27
N GLU A 305 -10.94 -25.33 19.41
CA GLU A 305 -11.55 -24.53 18.34
C GLU A 305 -10.60 -23.43 17.84
N ALA A 306 -9.98 -22.67 18.74
CA ALA A 306 -8.99 -21.65 18.39
C ALA A 306 -7.74 -22.28 17.73
N ASN A 307 -7.28 -23.43 18.22
CA ASN A 307 -6.18 -24.20 17.61
C ASN A 307 -6.55 -24.75 16.22
N GLY A 308 -7.82 -25.05 15.96
CA GLY A 308 -8.34 -25.39 14.63
C GLY A 308 -8.20 -24.19 13.69
N VAL A 309 -8.83 -23.07 14.05
CA VAL A 309 -8.81 -21.83 13.24
C VAL A 309 -7.37 -21.37 12.95
N CYS A 310 -6.45 -21.47 13.92
CA CYS A 310 -5.04 -21.14 13.72
C CYS A 310 -4.33 -22.07 12.70
N LYS A 311 -4.71 -23.36 12.61
CA LYS A 311 -4.16 -24.29 11.60
C LYS A 311 -4.73 -24.02 10.22
N ASP A 312 -6.03 -23.75 10.14
CA ASP A 312 -6.70 -23.44 8.88
C ASP A 312 -6.12 -22.14 8.27
N GLN A 313 -5.91 -21.11 9.10
CA GLN A 313 -5.22 -19.88 8.71
C GLN A 313 -3.75 -20.10 8.30
N GLN A 314 -3.03 -21.05 8.93
CA GLN A 314 -1.68 -21.41 8.51
C GLN A 314 -1.67 -22.06 7.13
N ALA A 315 -2.61 -22.99 6.86
CA ALA A 315 -2.75 -23.62 5.55
C ALA A 315 -3.18 -22.62 4.45
N GLU A 316 -4.05 -21.66 4.77
CA GLU A 316 -4.39 -20.56 3.85
C GLU A 316 -3.17 -19.67 3.53
N LEU A 317 -2.36 -19.32 4.53
CA LEU A 317 -1.13 -18.54 4.33
C LEU A 317 -0.08 -19.30 3.51
N GLU A 318 0.04 -20.62 3.68
CA GLU A 318 0.90 -21.47 2.85
C GLU A 318 0.41 -21.56 1.40
N LEU A 319 -0.91 -21.70 1.19
CA LEU A 319 -1.52 -21.67 -0.14
C LEU A 319 -1.35 -20.31 -0.84
N LEU A 320 -1.44 -19.20 -0.09
CA LEU A 320 -1.18 -17.86 -0.62
C LEU A 320 0.30 -17.68 -1.00
N ARG A 321 1.25 -18.20 -0.21
CA ARG A 321 2.68 -18.20 -0.54
C ARG A 321 3.01 -19.03 -1.79
N SER A 322 2.34 -20.17 -2.01
CA SER A 322 2.46 -20.93 -3.28
C SER A 322 2.08 -20.04 -4.47
N LYS A 323 0.89 -19.44 -4.42
CA LYS A 323 0.38 -18.54 -5.47
C LYS A 323 1.26 -17.32 -5.69
N GLU A 324 1.84 -16.75 -4.63
CA GLU A 324 2.83 -15.67 -4.71
C GLU A 324 4.09 -16.14 -5.45
N SER A 325 4.61 -17.33 -5.14
CA SER A 325 5.78 -17.90 -5.84
C SER A 325 5.48 -18.22 -7.31
N GLU A 326 4.29 -18.72 -7.64
CA GLU A 326 3.84 -18.96 -9.01
C GLU A 326 3.74 -17.65 -9.83
N LEU A 327 3.22 -16.58 -9.21
CA LEU A 327 3.15 -15.24 -9.81
C LEU A 327 4.53 -14.59 -9.97
N LEU A 328 5.44 -14.80 -9.02
CA LEU A 328 6.84 -14.36 -9.12
C LEU A 328 7.57 -15.11 -10.24
N GLU A 329 7.42 -16.43 -10.34
CA GLU A 329 7.97 -17.22 -11.44
C GLU A 329 7.41 -16.77 -12.80
N PHE A 330 6.11 -16.50 -12.90
CA PHE A 330 5.50 -15.99 -14.12
C PHE A 330 6.05 -14.61 -14.49
N THR A 331 6.19 -13.72 -13.51
CA THR A 331 6.75 -12.38 -13.69
C THR A 331 8.22 -12.45 -14.13
N GLN A 332 9.01 -13.35 -13.55
CA GLN A 332 10.38 -13.61 -13.97
C GLN A 332 10.42 -14.12 -15.42
N LYS A 333 9.65 -15.16 -15.77
CA LYS A 333 9.61 -15.72 -17.14
C LYS A 333 9.20 -14.66 -18.18
N MET A 334 8.27 -13.78 -17.84
CA MET A 334 7.88 -12.64 -18.68
C MET A 334 8.98 -11.58 -18.79
N SER A 335 9.69 -11.27 -17.69
CA SER A 335 10.84 -10.36 -17.69
C SER A 335 11.99 -10.90 -18.53
N ASP A 336 12.35 -12.17 -18.34
CA ASP A 336 13.42 -12.86 -19.06
C ASP A 336 13.12 -12.92 -20.57
N LYS A 337 11.88 -13.22 -20.97
CA LYS A 337 11.52 -13.20 -22.40
C LYS A 337 11.44 -11.78 -22.98
N ASN A 338 11.06 -10.77 -22.19
CA ASN A 338 11.10 -9.37 -22.64
C ASN A 338 12.55 -8.89 -22.82
N ALA A 339 13.45 -9.20 -21.88
CA ALA A 339 14.89 -8.93 -22.00
C ALA A 339 15.51 -9.67 -23.21
N GLY A 340 15.14 -10.94 -23.43
CA GLY A 340 15.52 -11.70 -24.62
C GLY A 340 15.05 -11.04 -25.92
N LEU A 341 13.77 -10.66 -26.00
CA LEU A 341 13.22 -9.95 -27.16
C LEU A 341 13.88 -8.59 -27.40
N GLN A 342 14.28 -7.86 -26.35
CA GLN A 342 15.03 -6.61 -26.48
C GLN A 342 16.46 -6.85 -27.00
N ALA A 343 17.13 -7.91 -26.57
CA ALA A 343 18.43 -8.31 -27.11
C ALA A 343 18.32 -8.78 -28.59
N GLU A 344 17.29 -9.57 -28.92
CA GLU A 344 16.94 -9.94 -30.30
C GLU A 344 16.70 -8.68 -31.15
N ASN A 345 15.96 -7.68 -30.65
CA ASN A 345 15.72 -6.43 -31.36
C ASN A 345 17.00 -5.61 -31.57
N LEU A 346 17.86 -5.50 -30.54
CA LEU A 346 19.13 -4.77 -30.61
C LEU A 346 20.13 -5.42 -31.58
N THR A 347 20.18 -6.76 -31.62
CA THR A 347 21.01 -7.49 -32.60
C THR A 347 20.50 -7.32 -34.03
N LEU A 348 19.18 -7.35 -34.26
CA LEU A 348 18.57 -7.04 -35.56
C LEU A 348 18.82 -5.59 -36.00
N LEU A 349 18.72 -4.60 -35.10
CA LEU A 349 19.05 -3.20 -35.39
C LEU A 349 20.52 -3.01 -35.76
N ASN A 350 21.43 -3.73 -35.09
CA ASN A 350 22.86 -3.71 -35.42
C ASN A 350 23.19 -4.43 -36.74
N GLN A 351 22.45 -5.48 -37.10
CA GLN A 351 22.54 -6.10 -38.43
C GLN A 351 22.02 -5.14 -39.51
N GLN A 352 20.85 -4.53 -39.30
CA GLN A 352 20.25 -3.58 -40.22
C GLN A 352 21.14 -2.35 -40.46
N SER A 353 21.81 -1.82 -39.43
CA SER A 353 22.75 -0.71 -39.60
C SER A 353 24.04 -1.11 -40.32
N ALA A 354 24.56 -2.31 -40.07
CA ALA A 354 25.71 -2.86 -40.79
C ALA A 354 25.40 -3.12 -42.28
N ASP A 355 24.24 -3.72 -42.59
CA ASP A 355 23.81 -3.97 -43.97
C ASP A 355 23.45 -2.68 -44.71
N ARG A 356 22.91 -1.68 -44.00
CA ARG A 356 22.76 -0.32 -44.53
C ARG A 356 24.11 0.31 -44.87
N ALA A 357 25.11 0.22 -44.00
CA ALA A 357 26.44 0.76 -44.27
C ALA A 357 27.13 0.04 -45.46
N ARG A 358 26.93 -1.28 -45.60
CA ARG A 358 27.36 -2.06 -46.78
C ARG A 358 26.67 -1.56 -48.05
N TRP A 359 25.34 -1.35 -48.01
CA TRP A 359 24.60 -0.82 -49.14
C TRP A 359 25.05 0.61 -49.52
N GLU A 360 25.23 1.50 -48.54
CA GLU A 360 25.70 2.86 -48.77
C GLU A 360 27.14 2.90 -49.34
N SER A 361 27.99 1.91 -49.02
CA SER A 361 29.32 1.72 -49.64
C SER A 361 29.23 1.22 -51.09
N LEU A 362 28.41 0.21 -51.37
CA LEU A 362 28.20 -0.32 -52.73
C LEU A 362 27.52 0.72 -53.65
N GLU A 363 26.63 1.52 -53.10
CA GLU A 363 25.97 2.65 -53.77
C GLU A 363 26.99 3.75 -54.12
N GLN A 364 27.98 4.01 -53.27
CA GLN A 364 29.11 4.93 -53.57
C GLN A 364 30.04 4.37 -54.64
N GLU A 365 30.42 3.09 -54.56
CA GLU A 365 31.23 2.41 -55.59
C GLU A 365 30.53 2.39 -56.95
N ALA A 366 29.23 2.08 -56.97
CA ALA A 366 28.41 2.16 -58.18
C ALA A 366 28.27 3.59 -58.72
N ARG A 367 28.45 4.64 -57.91
CA ARG A 367 28.49 6.04 -58.39
C ARG A 367 29.85 6.38 -58.98
N SER A 368 30.95 6.06 -58.30
CA SER A 368 32.30 6.32 -58.83
C SER A 368 32.58 5.53 -60.11
N LEU A 369 32.06 4.30 -60.24
CA LEU A 369 32.11 3.52 -61.49
C LEU A 369 31.26 4.15 -62.61
N ARG A 370 30.10 4.75 -62.31
CA ARG A 370 29.32 5.50 -63.32
C ARG A 370 30.04 6.78 -63.76
N GLU A 371 30.62 7.53 -62.84
CA GLU A 371 31.45 8.70 -63.15
C GLU A 371 32.68 8.33 -63.99
N ALA A 372 33.36 7.23 -63.66
CA ALA A 372 34.50 6.74 -64.42
C ALA A 372 34.09 6.33 -65.84
N ASN A 373 32.96 5.63 -66.01
CA ASN A 373 32.42 5.31 -67.33
C ASN A 373 32.05 6.58 -68.12
N ALA A 374 31.41 7.57 -67.49
CA ALA A 374 31.08 8.84 -68.14
C ALA A 374 32.33 9.59 -68.63
N ARG A 375 33.39 9.65 -67.81
CA ARG A 375 34.69 10.24 -68.21
C ARG A 375 35.37 9.46 -69.33
N LEU A 376 35.24 8.13 -69.35
CA LEU A 376 35.75 7.30 -70.46
C LEU A 376 34.93 7.50 -71.74
N GLN A 377 33.61 7.69 -71.64
CA GLN A 377 32.76 8.05 -72.77
C GLN A 377 33.14 9.43 -73.32
N GLU A 378 33.28 10.45 -72.48
CA GLU A 378 33.75 11.79 -72.85
C GLU A 378 35.16 11.77 -73.49
N GLN A 379 36.06 10.89 -73.02
CA GLN A 379 37.37 10.66 -73.65
C GLN A 379 37.26 9.98 -75.03
N VAL A 380 36.36 9.01 -75.21
CA VAL A 380 36.11 8.37 -76.51
C VAL A 380 35.43 9.35 -77.48
N GLU A 381 34.47 10.15 -77.02
CA GLU A 381 33.78 11.16 -77.82
C GLU A 381 34.74 12.29 -78.25
N SER A 382 35.61 12.77 -77.36
CA SER A 382 36.62 13.78 -77.72
C SER A 382 37.72 13.23 -78.63
N LEU A 383 38.18 11.99 -78.44
CA LEU A 383 39.15 11.35 -79.35
C LEU A 383 38.55 11.03 -80.72
N THR A 384 37.29 10.58 -80.79
CA THR A 384 36.61 10.35 -82.08
C THR A 384 36.24 11.66 -82.76
N GLY A 385 35.91 12.71 -81.99
CA GLY A 385 35.81 14.10 -82.47
C GLY A 385 37.10 14.57 -83.12
N GLN A 386 38.24 14.52 -82.40
CA GLN A 386 39.56 14.86 -82.92
C GLN A 386 39.92 14.06 -84.18
N GLN A 387 39.68 12.75 -84.20
CA GLN A 387 39.90 11.92 -85.39
C GLN A 387 39.00 12.35 -86.57
N SER A 388 37.76 12.76 -86.31
CA SER A 388 36.86 13.26 -87.36
C SER A 388 37.29 14.62 -87.90
N GLU A 389 37.80 15.51 -87.05
CA GLU A 389 38.37 16.81 -87.44
C GLU A 389 39.68 16.63 -88.22
N GLU A 390 40.57 15.72 -87.79
CA GLU A 390 41.78 15.34 -88.52
C GLU A 390 41.43 14.78 -89.90
N LEU A 391 40.50 13.82 -89.97
CA LEU A 391 40.02 13.26 -91.23
C LEU A 391 39.40 14.32 -92.15
N HIS A 392 38.58 15.24 -91.62
CA HIS A 392 38.02 16.35 -92.38
C HIS A 392 39.13 17.27 -92.91
N SER A 393 40.12 17.63 -92.09
CA SER A 393 41.26 18.46 -92.51
C SER A 393 42.13 17.77 -93.56
N LEU A 394 42.28 16.44 -93.50
CA LEU A 394 42.99 15.65 -94.50
C LEU A 394 42.18 15.52 -95.80
N GLN A 395 40.87 15.38 -95.71
CA GLN A 395 39.95 15.36 -96.85
C GLN A 395 39.91 16.73 -97.55
N GLU A 396 39.88 17.84 -96.81
CA GLU A 396 40.03 19.20 -97.37
C GLU A 396 41.39 19.38 -98.05
N ARG A 397 42.50 18.99 -97.40
CA ARG A 397 43.84 19.06 -98.00
C ARG A 397 43.96 18.19 -99.26
N LEU A 398 43.28 17.05 -99.29
CA LEU A 398 43.18 16.20 -100.48
C LEU A 398 42.36 16.87 -101.59
N ALA A 399 41.20 17.45 -101.26
CA ALA A 399 40.36 18.18 -102.23
C ALA A 399 41.08 19.42 -102.80
N GLN A 400 41.80 20.18 -101.95
CA GLN A 400 42.64 21.30 -102.37
C GLN A 400 43.77 20.83 -103.29
N ARG A 401 44.46 19.73 -102.96
CA ARG A 401 45.51 19.14 -103.82
C ARG A 401 44.95 18.57 -105.14
N ALA A 402 43.77 17.96 -105.11
CA ALA A 402 43.08 17.47 -106.29
C ALA A 402 42.73 18.63 -107.22
N LYS A 403 42.13 19.70 -106.69
CA LYS A 403 41.85 20.92 -107.46
C LYS A 403 43.12 21.55 -108.03
N ILE A 404 44.20 21.66 -107.26
CA ILE A 404 45.49 22.17 -107.77
C ILE A 404 46.02 21.26 -108.90
N ALA A 405 45.84 19.94 -108.81
CA ALA A 405 46.22 19.02 -109.88
C ALA A 405 45.32 19.14 -111.13
N GLU A 406 44.03 19.42 -110.96
CA GLU A 406 43.09 19.74 -112.06
C GLU A 406 43.45 21.07 -112.73
N ASP A 407 43.66 22.14 -111.96
CA ASP A 407 44.09 23.46 -112.44
C ASP A 407 45.43 23.35 -113.21
N LEU A 408 46.39 22.58 -112.70
CA LEU A 408 47.66 22.27 -113.38
C LEU A 408 47.46 21.40 -114.64
N ALA A 409 46.51 20.46 -114.64
CA ALA A 409 46.21 19.63 -115.82
C ALA A 409 45.57 20.45 -116.95
N VAL A 410 44.69 21.42 -116.60
CA VAL A 410 44.14 22.39 -117.55
C VAL A 410 45.26 23.26 -118.11
N GLN A 411 46.11 23.86 -117.25
CA GLN A 411 47.27 24.65 -117.70
C GLN A 411 48.22 23.84 -118.60
N LEU A 412 48.45 22.56 -118.30
CA LEU A 412 49.28 21.69 -119.14
C LEU A 412 48.65 21.39 -120.49
N GLU A 413 47.33 21.20 -120.60
CA GLU A 413 46.67 20.99 -121.89
C GLU A 413 46.51 22.30 -122.68
N ASP A 414 46.38 23.45 -122.02
CA ASP A 414 46.43 24.78 -122.64
C ASP A 414 47.82 25.12 -123.18
N GLU A 415 48.88 24.95 -122.39
CA GLU A 415 50.27 25.05 -122.88
C GLU A 415 50.56 24.04 -124.00
N ARG A 416 49.98 22.83 -123.92
CA ARG A 416 50.06 21.85 -125.02
C ARG A 416 49.27 22.31 -126.25
N ASN A 417 48.16 23.03 -126.10
CA ASN A 417 47.37 23.58 -127.19
C ASN A 417 48.05 24.80 -127.83
N GLU A 418 48.67 25.68 -127.04
CA GLU A 418 49.52 26.74 -127.56
C GLU A 418 50.76 26.13 -128.23
N ALA A 419 51.40 25.12 -127.65
CA ALA A 419 52.51 24.40 -128.30
C ALA A 419 52.09 23.67 -129.59
N LYS A 420 50.90 23.06 -129.67
CA LYS A 420 50.32 22.54 -130.93
C LYS A 420 50.16 23.68 -131.95
N THR A 421 49.72 24.85 -131.49
CA THR A 421 49.45 26.02 -132.34
C THR A 421 50.73 26.71 -132.80
N GLN A 422 51.75 26.83 -131.95
CA GLN A 422 53.11 27.27 -132.28
C GLN A 422 53.78 26.28 -133.24
N ARG A 423 53.65 24.96 -133.02
CA ARG A 423 54.09 23.96 -134.01
C ARG A 423 53.38 24.14 -135.37
N ARG A 424 52.08 24.46 -135.40
CA ARG A 424 51.36 24.80 -136.64
C ARG A 424 51.88 26.10 -137.27
N LYS A 425 52.03 27.19 -136.50
CA LYS A 425 52.61 28.48 -136.91
C LYS A 425 54.02 28.29 -137.51
N HIS A 426 54.92 27.63 -136.80
CA HIS A 426 56.28 27.30 -137.28
C HIS A 426 56.26 26.36 -138.49
N THR A 427 55.37 25.37 -138.57
CA THR A 427 55.27 24.49 -139.76
C THR A 427 54.80 25.27 -140.99
N ALA A 428 53.88 26.22 -140.83
CA ALA A 428 53.46 27.10 -141.93
C ALA A 428 54.59 28.05 -142.36
N LEU A 429 55.29 28.65 -141.38
CA LEU A 429 56.45 29.52 -141.63
C LEU A 429 57.59 28.76 -142.34
N VAL A 430 57.92 27.55 -141.88
CA VAL A 430 58.91 26.67 -142.53
C VAL A 430 58.47 26.28 -143.93
N LYS A 431 57.18 26.01 -144.18
CA LYS A 431 56.68 25.72 -145.53
C LYS A 431 56.83 26.91 -146.48
N ASP A 432 56.54 28.14 -146.05
CA ASP A 432 56.75 29.31 -146.91
C ASP A 432 58.24 29.66 -147.07
N LEU A 433 59.04 29.58 -146.01
CA LEU A 433 60.50 29.70 -146.11
C LEU A 433 61.10 28.64 -147.05
N MET A 434 60.64 27.39 -147.02
CA MET A 434 61.06 26.36 -147.98
C MET A 434 60.62 26.70 -149.41
N ARG A 435 59.45 27.32 -149.61
CA ARG A 435 58.97 27.78 -150.93
C ARG A 435 59.84 28.93 -151.46
N GLN A 436 60.17 29.90 -150.61
CA GLN A 436 61.09 31.00 -150.92
C GLN A 436 62.50 30.46 -151.22
N LEU A 437 63.04 29.58 -150.37
CA LEU A 437 64.40 29.02 -150.49
C LEU A 437 64.53 28.07 -151.69
N ALA A 438 63.49 27.33 -152.06
CA ALA A 438 63.44 26.59 -153.31
C ALA A 438 63.44 27.50 -154.55
N SER A 439 62.78 28.67 -154.48
CA SER A 439 62.84 29.66 -155.57
C SER A 439 64.23 30.32 -155.68
N ALA A 440 64.92 30.52 -154.54
CA ALA A 440 66.25 31.10 -154.49
C ALA A 440 67.36 30.12 -154.94
N LYS A 441 67.29 28.84 -154.54
CA LYS A 441 68.27 27.81 -154.94
C LYS A 441 68.40 27.63 -156.45
N LYS A 442 67.35 27.92 -157.23
CA LYS A 442 67.41 27.88 -158.71
C LYS A 442 68.22 29.04 -159.34
N LYS A 443 68.91 29.87 -158.53
CA LYS A 443 69.72 31.02 -158.99
C LYS A 443 71.08 31.19 -158.30
N LEU A 444 71.51 30.30 -157.39
CA LEU A 444 72.65 30.60 -156.51
C LEU A 444 73.70 29.48 -156.28
N ASP A 445 73.72 28.41 -157.07
CA ASP A 445 74.85 27.47 -157.06
C ASP A 445 76.01 27.95 -157.97
N SER A 446 76.36 29.23 -157.81
CA SER A 446 77.56 29.84 -158.38
C SER A 446 78.35 30.58 -157.29
N ARG A 447 79.29 29.83 -156.68
CA ARG A 447 80.45 30.30 -155.91
C ARG A 447 80.25 30.63 -154.41
N ASP A 448 80.74 29.70 -153.59
CA ASP A 448 81.53 29.83 -152.35
C ASP A 448 81.13 30.82 -151.23
N GLY A 449 81.01 30.29 -150.00
CA GLY A 449 81.90 30.79 -148.92
C GLY A 449 81.35 31.02 -147.50
N ILE A 450 81.81 30.17 -146.56
CA ILE A 450 82.66 30.57 -145.38
C ILE A 450 82.10 31.56 -144.32
N LYS A 451 81.96 31.04 -143.07
CA LYS A 451 82.08 31.72 -141.73
C LYS A 451 80.98 32.77 -141.33
N GLU A 452 80.77 33.17 -140.05
CA GLU A 452 81.32 32.78 -138.74
C GLU A 452 80.39 33.11 -137.53
N VAL A 453 80.84 32.75 -136.30
CA VAL A 453 80.64 33.49 -135.02
C VAL A 453 79.30 33.38 -134.26
N SER A 454 79.32 32.48 -133.27
CA SER A 454 79.11 32.75 -131.82
C SER A 454 77.79 32.50 -131.05
N ARG A 455 78.02 31.76 -129.95
CA ARG A 455 77.51 31.89 -128.55
C ARG A 455 76.29 31.08 -128.07
N ALA A 456 76.58 30.39 -126.95
CA ALA A 456 75.71 29.99 -125.85
C ALA A 456 74.57 28.97 -126.13
N SER A 457 74.85 27.70 -125.81
CA SER A 457 73.86 26.80 -125.19
C SER A 457 74.55 25.72 -124.35
N SER A 458 73.90 25.41 -123.23
CA SER A 458 73.71 24.14 -122.51
C SER A 458 74.56 22.91 -122.91
N ASN A 459 74.99 22.06 -121.96
CA ASN A 459 74.09 21.14 -121.24
C ASN A 459 74.78 20.43 -120.06
N SER A 460 73.96 19.84 -119.16
CA SER A 460 74.19 18.55 -118.46
C SER A 460 75.32 18.47 -117.40
N SER A 461 75.16 17.80 -116.24
CA SER A 461 73.98 17.26 -115.52
C SER A 461 74.43 16.78 -114.11
N LEU A 462 73.47 16.26 -113.33
CA LEU A 462 73.57 15.41 -112.12
C LEU A 462 73.80 16.05 -110.73
N GLU A 463 72.88 15.63 -109.85
CA GLU A 463 72.69 15.69 -108.39
C GLU A 463 73.76 16.31 -107.46
N VAL A 464 73.34 17.31 -106.67
CA VAL A 464 73.84 17.57 -105.29
C VAL A 464 72.74 18.20 -104.42
N THR A 465 72.94 18.17 -103.10
CA THR A 465 72.29 18.97 -102.02
C THR A 465 70.83 18.68 -101.63
N THR A 466 70.69 17.91 -100.53
CA THR A 466 69.68 18.18 -99.49
C THR A 466 70.33 18.92 -98.31
N GLY A 467 69.57 19.79 -97.63
CA GLY A 467 70.04 20.66 -96.53
C GLY A 467 70.09 22.13 -96.97
N ALA A 468 70.02 23.12 -96.08
CA ALA A 468 69.81 23.12 -94.62
C ALA A 468 68.78 24.25 -94.30
N GLY A 469 68.20 24.45 -93.11
CA GLY A 469 68.70 24.27 -91.76
C GLY A 469 68.51 25.59 -91.02
N ALA A 470 67.43 25.72 -90.24
CA ALA A 470 67.16 26.91 -89.44
C ALA A 470 68.03 26.91 -88.17
N ALA A 471 68.54 28.08 -87.75
CA ALA A 471 69.45 28.17 -86.60
C ALA A 471 69.37 29.52 -85.86
N ALA A 472 69.46 29.43 -84.52
CA ALA A 472 69.77 30.50 -83.55
C ALA A 472 68.74 31.64 -83.35
N PRO A 473 68.79 32.39 -82.22
CA PRO A 473 68.96 31.96 -80.81
C PRO A 473 67.87 32.64 -79.91
N ALA A 474 67.90 32.81 -78.57
CA ALA A 474 68.84 32.51 -77.48
C ALA A 474 68.11 32.42 -76.11
N SER A 475 68.74 31.80 -75.10
CA SER A 475 68.71 32.17 -73.65
C SER A 475 67.38 32.15 -72.83
N ALA A 476 67.38 31.81 -71.53
CA ALA A 476 68.42 31.19 -70.66
C ALA A 476 67.85 30.68 -69.31
N VAL A 477 68.70 29.94 -68.58
CA VAL A 477 68.60 29.52 -67.15
C VAL A 477 67.63 28.38 -66.81
N GLY A 478 68.16 27.31 -66.19
CA GLY A 478 67.38 26.16 -65.70
C GLY A 478 68.24 24.89 -65.50
N GLU A 479 69.13 24.89 -64.50
CA GLU A 479 70.07 23.80 -64.18
C GLU A 479 69.59 23.10 -62.88
N ALA A 480 69.05 21.87 -62.87
CA ALA A 480 69.61 20.54 -63.17
C ALA A 480 70.25 19.85 -61.93
N GLY A 481 69.80 18.64 -61.59
CA GLY A 481 70.33 17.83 -60.48
C GLY A 481 69.54 16.54 -60.19
N GLN A 482 70.26 15.41 -60.09
CA GLN A 482 69.83 14.11 -59.54
C GLN A 482 70.60 13.91 -58.18
N PRO A 483 70.66 12.73 -57.48
CA PRO A 483 70.02 11.42 -57.67
C PRO A 483 69.50 10.77 -56.35
N ALA A 484 69.45 9.43 -56.35
CA ALA A 484 68.90 8.47 -55.38
C ALA A 484 69.55 8.32 -53.97
N SER A 485 68.91 7.47 -53.15
CA SER A 485 69.47 6.54 -52.13
C SER A 485 69.48 6.89 -50.62
N ALA A 486 68.84 5.99 -49.85
CA ALA A 486 69.30 5.30 -48.61
C ALA A 486 69.53 6.01 -47.23
N GLN A 487 69.03 5.32 -46.19
CA GLN A 487 69.57 5.08 -44.82
C GLN A 487 69.67 6.18 -43.72
N SER A 488 68.88 5.95 -42.65
CA SER A 488 69.30 5.71 -41.24
C SER A 488 69.85 6.80 -40.28
N GLN A 489 69.32 6.74 -39.03
CA GLN A 489 69.97 7.01 -37.72
C GLN A 489 70.29 8.47 -37.33
N GLU A 490 70.50 8.82 -36.04
CA GLU A 490 70.66 8.04 -34.77
C GLU A 490 69.73 8.54 -33.61
N ALA A 491 69.84 8.00 -32.38
CA ALA A 491 68.86 8.21 -31.29
C ALA A 491 69.42 8.33 -29.84
N ASN A 492 68.71 9.01 -28.94
CA ASN A 492 68.85 8.93 -27.46
C ASN A 492 67.49 9.24 -26.78
N GLN A 493 66.90 8.51 -25.82
CA GLN A 493 67.34 7.67 -24.65
C GLN A 493 67.62 8.46 -23.34
N PRO A 494 67.49 7.84 -22.13
CA PRO A 494 66.82 6.58 -21.71
C PRO A 494 65.49 6.90 -20.94
N VAL A 495 64.93 6.28 -19.86
CA VAL A 495 65.26 5.22 -18.84
C VAL A 495 63.95 4.54 -18.34
N ALA A 496 64.01 3.61 -17.37
CA ALA A 496 62.88 2.96 -16.63
C ALA A 496 62.98 3.24 -15.09
N LYS A 497 62.29 2.62 -14.09
CA LYS A 497 61.46 1.39 -13.96
C LYS A 497 60.72 1.30 -12.59
N ALA A 498 59.43 0.90 -12.58
CA ALA A 498 58.67 0.02 -11.65
C ALA A 498 58.69 0.09 -10.08
N TYR A 499 57.61 -0.49 -9.48
CA TYR A 499 57.35 -0.88 -8.06
C TYR A 499 57.16 0.23 -7.00
N ALA A 500 56.69 -0.03 -5.75
CA ALA A 500 55.48 -0.75 -5.26
C ALA A 500 55.34 -0.65 -3.70
N THR A 501 54.13 -0.88 -3.17
CA THR A 501 53.79 -1.41 -1.80
C THR A 501 54.25 -0.72 -0.49
N SER A 502 53.24 -0.32 0.32
CA SER A 502 53.01 -0.68 1.76
C SER A 502 53.87 -0.13 2.92
N GLY A 503 53.21 0.09 4.08
CA GLY A 503 53.79 0.30 5.43
C GLY A 503 53.68 1.75 5.96
N VAL A 504 53.11 2.18 7.11
CA VAL A 504 52.56 1.64 8.39
C VAL A 504 53.36 2.13 9.63
N CYS A 505 52.72 2.97 10.48
CA CYS A 505 53.06 3.30 11.89
C CYS A 505 54.38 4.10 12.17
N THR A 506 54.64 4.79 13.30
CA THR A 506 53.91 5.00 14.59
C THR A 506 54.38 6.27 15.37
N GLY A 507 53.50 6.92 16.15
CA GLY A 507 53.82 7.72 17.36
C GLY A 507 54.38 9.17 17.19
N ALA A 508 54.39 10.04 18.22
CA ALA A 508 53.71 10.04 19.53
C ALA A 508 53.77 11.43 20.25
N GLY A 509 52.72 11.80 21.01
CA GLY A 509 52.73 12.85 22.08
C GLY A 509 52.74 14.34 21.65
N ALA A 510 52.31 15.32 22.48
CA ALA A 510 51.55 15.27 23.75
C ALA A 510 50.90 16.64 24.11
N ASN A 511 49.83 16.60 24.92
CA ASN A 511 49.28 17.62 25.85
C ASN A 511 49.20 19.12 25.47
N SER A 512 47.99 19.70 25.43
CA SER A 512 47.52 20.64 26.50
C SER A 512 46.11 21.24 26.23
N ALA A 513 45.48 21.70 27.31
CA ALA A 513 44.23 22.48 27.41
C ALA A 513 44.22 23.18 28.81
N PRO A 514 43.24 24.02 29.22
CA PRO A 514 42.04 24.52 28.52
C PRO A 514 41.81 26.06 28.65
N ARG A 515 40.74 26.59 28.05
CA ARG A 515 39.91 27.66 28.67
C ARG A 515 38.54 27.85 27.99
N ALA A 516 37.60 28.49 28.69
CA ALA A 516 36.27 28.85 28.21
C ALA A 516 35.81 30.18 28.82
N SER A 517 34.91 30.92 28.15
CA SER A 517 34.14 32.03 28.76
C SER A 517 32.97 32.54 27.89
N ASN A 518 31.78 32.55 28.51
CA ASN A 518 30.71 33.56 28.44
C ASN A 518 30.00 33.93 27.11
N GLY A 519 28.66 33.92 27.18
CA GLY A 519 27.74 34.73 26.38
C GLY A 519 26.50 35.10 27.24
N PRO A 520 26.04 36.37 27.28
CA PRO A 520 24.96 36.82 28.17
C PRO A 520 23.57 36.86 27.50
N SER A 521 22.52 37.05 28.32
CA SER A 521 21.11 37.22 27.91
C SER A 521 20.71 38.72 27.81
N PRO A 522 19.61 39.06 27.09
CA PRO A 522 19.19 40.44 26.83
C PRO A 522 18.30 41.06 27.94
N ALA A 523 17.91 42.33 27.75
CA ALA A 523 17.07 43.13 28.64
C ALA A 523 16.11 44.05 27.83
N ALA A 524 15.35 44.91 28.54
CA ALA A 524 14.33 45.87 28.06
C ALA A 524 12.99 45.26 27.56
N ASP A 525 11.82 45.91 27.70
CA ASP A 525 11.36 47.00 28.58
C ASP A 525 9.80 47.03 28.52
N ASP A 526 9.11 47.51 29.57
CA ASP A 526 8.00 48.50 29.47
C ASP A 526 7.56 49.02 30.86
N ALA A 527 6.76 50.09 30.93
CA ALA A 527 6.47 50.88 32.14
C ALA A 527 5.00 51.37 32.29
N SER A 528 4.78 52.30 33.24
CA SER A 528 3.53 53.00 33.63
C SER A 528 2.64 52.32 34.70
N SER A 529 1.90 53.05 35.55
CA SER A 529 2.10 54.38 36.16
C SER A 529 1.20 54.51 37.41
N ILE A 530 1.55 55.36 38.39
CA ILE A 530 0.71 55.70 39.56
C ILE A 530 0.57 57.22 39.68
N GLY A 531 -0.62 57.70 40.01
CA GLY A 531 -0.93 59.12 40.13
C GLY A 531 -1.59 59.55 41.44
N ASP A 532 -0.89 60.47 42.11
CA ASP A 532 -1.42 61.62 42.88
C ASP A 532 -1.81 61.51 44.37
N LEU A 533 -1.76 62.69 45.01
CA LEU A 533 -2.10 63.12 46.38
C LEU A 533 -1.11 62.82 47.51
N GLY A 534 -0.43 63.88 47.97
CA GLY A 534 0.28 63.97 49.26
C GLY A 534 -0.62 64.54 50.39
N PRO A 535 -0.08 65.15 51.48
CA PRO A 535 1.27 65.70 51.63
C PRO A 535 2.08 65.17 52.85
N SER A 536 3.32 65.66 52.94
CA SER A 536 4.35 65.50 53.98
C SER A 536 3.92 65.11 55.41
N PHE A 537 4.60 64.09 55.95
CA PHE A 537 4.98 64.01 57.37
C PHE A 537 6.31 63.26 57.52
N ASP A 538 7.31 63.89 58.14
CA ASP A 538 8.61 63.27 58.46
C ASP A 538 8.47 62.23 59.59
N ILE A 539 8.02 61.02 59.25
CA ILE A 539 8.09 59.87 60.15
C ILE A 539 9.35 59.07 59.80
N LYS A 540 10.27 59.02 60.76
CA LYS A 540 11.55 58.31 60.67
C LYS A 540 11.39 56.94 60.02
N VAL A 541 12.07 56.73 58.89
CA VAL A 541 12.23 55.40 58.30
C VAL A 541 13.09 54.56 59.24
N VAL A 542 12.43 53.90 60.19
CA VAL A 542 12.99 52.73 60.85
C VAL A 542 13.07 51.67 59.75
N GLU A 543 14.27 51.43 59.22
CA GLU A 543 14.51 50.31 58.32
C GLU A 543 13.92 49.05 58.97
N PRO A 544 12.94 48.38 58.35
CA PRO A 544 12.44 47.13 58.88
C PRO A 544 13.61 46.15 58.86
N ASP A 545 14.02 45.67 60.04
CA ASP A 545 15.20 44.82 60.21
C ASP A 545 15.26 43.79 59.07
N ARG A 546 16.38 43.80 58.33
CA ARG A 546 16.60 42.89 57.20
C ARG A 546 16.38 41.44 57.62
N GLN A 547 16.72 41.09 58.86
CA GLN A 547 16.49 39.75 59.41
C GLN A 547 14.99 39.46 59.57
N ALA A 548 14.20 40.39 60.12
CA ALA A 548 12.74 40.27 60.23
C ALA A 548 12.04 40.22 58.84
N LEU A 549 12.52 40.97 57.85
CA LEU A 549 12.05 40.88 56.46
C LEU A 549 12.38 39.51 55.84
N ILE A 550 13.62 39.04 55.98
CA ILE A 550 14.06 37.71 55.51
C ILE A 550 13.24 36.61 56.20
N GLU A 551 13.03 36.68 57.51
CA GLU A 551 12.16 35.74 58.22
C GLU A 551 10.72 35.76 57.70
N LYS A 552 10.16 36.95 57.40
CA LYS A 552 8.79 37.05 56.87
C LYS A 552 8.70 36.50 55.45
N ILE A 553 9.72 36.70 54.62
CA ILE A 553 9.85 36.07 53.30
C ILE A 553 9.93 34.54 53.45
N VAL A 554 10.75 34.02 54.36
CA VAL A 554 10.88 32.56 54.60
C VAL A 554 9.59 31.95 55.17
N ARG A 555 8.87 32.65 56.07
CA ARG A 555 7.54 32.23 56.53
C ARG A 555 6.54 32.19 55.36
N LEU A 556 6.47 33.25 54.56
CA LEU A 556 5.59 33.30 53.38
C LEU A 556 5.96 32.27 52.30
N GLN A 557 7.24 31.94 52.11
CA GLN A 557 7.69 30.87 51.21
C GLN A 557 7.26 29.49 51.74
N ARG A 558 7.39 29.22 53.04
CA ARG A 558 6.93 27.96 53.67
C ARG A 558 5.40 27.82 53.61
N ASP A 559 4.65 28.89 53.87
CA ASP A 559 3.20 28.87 53.78
C ASP A 559 2.69 28.86 52.34
N ARG A 560 3.46 29.39 51.38
CA ARG A 560 3.23 29.19 49.94
C ARG A 560 3.47 27.73 49.55
N SER A 561 4.57 27.11 50.00
CA SER A 561 4.86 25.68 49.77
C SER A 561 3.70 24.81 50.24
N ARG A 562 3.27 24.97 51.51
CA ARG A 562 2.13 24.26 52.10
C ARG A 562 0.81 24.46 51.32
N ARG A 563 0.60 25.64 50.73
CA ARG A 563 -0.57 25.91 49.88
C ARG A 563 -0.44 25.22 48.52
N THR A 564 0.74 25.23 47.91
CA THR A 564 1.03 24.46 46.67
C THR A 564 0.83 22.97 46.92
N GLU A 565 1.47 22.39 47.94
CA GLU A 565 1.31 20.99 48.37
C GLU A 565 -0.17 20.62 48.59
N LYS A 566 -0.97 21.54 49.16
CA LYS A 566 -2.41 21.33 49.35
C LYS A 566 -3.23 21.44 48.05
N ILE A 567 -2.84 22.32 47.13
CA ILE A 567 -3.42 22.43 45.79
C ILE A 567 -3.12 21.15 45.00
N ASP A 568 -1.87 20.67 45.02
CA ASP A 568 -1.46 19.45 44.33
C ASP A 568 -2.20 18.21 44.87
N PHE A 569 -2.33 18.10 46.20
CA PHE A 569 -3.17 17.07 46.83
C PHE A 569 -4.65 17.14 46.39
N LEU A 570 -5.22 18.34 46.28
CA LEU A 570 -6.61 18.51 45.84
C LEU A 570 -6.79 18.22 44.35
N ASN A 571 -5.84 18.63 43.50
CA ASN A 571 -5.82 18.32 42.08
C ASN A 571 -5.72 16.81 41.84
N GLU A 572 -4.86 16.11 42.58
CA GLU A 572 -4.73 14.65 42.53
C GLU A 572 -6.02 13.95 43.00
N HIS A 573 -6.66 14.43 44.07
CA HIS A 573 -7.95 13.89 44.51
C HIS A 573 -9.07 14.12 43.48
N VAL A 574 -9.11 15.30 42.83
CA VAL A 574 -10.05 15.60 41.73
C VAL A 574 -9.77 14.70 40.51
N ARG A 575 -8.50 14.44 40.17
CA ARG A 575 -8.10 13.50 39.11
C ARG A 575 -8.62 12.09 39.43
N GLN A 576 -8.39 11.60 40.64
CA GLN A 576 -8.87 10.28 41.10
C GLN A 576 -10.41 10.18 41.05
N LEU A 577 -11.14 11.20 41.53
CA LEU A 577 -12.61 11.24 41.41
C LEU A 577 -13.07 11.23 39.96
N THR A 578 -12.39 11.97 39.08
CA THR A 578 -12.72 12.02 37.65
C THR A 578 -12.48 10.68 36.97
N GLU A 579 -11.38 9.99 37.31
CA GLU A 579 -11.09 8.64 36.82
C GLU A 579 -12.10 7.61 37.32
N GLU A 580 -12.51 7.67 38.59
CA GLU A 580 -13.59 6.81 39.13
C GLU A 580 -14.94 7.08 38.47
N LEU A 581 -15.27 8.35 38.20
CA LEU A 581 -16.48 8.72 37.47
C LEU A 581 -16.42 8.19 36.02
N GLN A 582 -15.29 8.32 35.33
CA GLN A 582 -15.10 7.76 33.99
C GLN A 582 -15.10 6.22 33.96
N LYS A 583 -14.57 5.54 34.98
CA LYS A 583 -14.65 4.07 35.13
C LYS A 583 -16.10 3.64 35.32
N LYS A 584 -16.84 4.30 36.21
CA LYS A 584 -18.27 4.03 36.45
C LYS A 584 -19.14 4.36 35.23
N HIS A 585 -18.84 5.42 34.50
CA HIS A 585 -19.51 5.74 33.23
C HIS A 585 -19.23 4.67 32.15
N ARG A 586 -17.99 4.23 31.98
CA ARG A 586 -17.64 3.12 31.08
C ARG A 586 -18.27 1.79 31.50
N LEU A 587 -18.40 1.54 32.81
CA LEU A 587 -19.06 0.35 33.34
C LEU A 587 -20.58 0.39 33.09
N LEU A 588 -21.24 1.52 33.35
CA LEU A 588 -22.65 1.76 33.00
C LEU A 588 -22.87 1.61 31.49
N GLN A 589 -22.00 2.20 30.67
CA GLN A 589 -22.03 2.07 29.21
C GLN A 589 -21.89 0.59 28.78
N HIS A 590 -20.99 -0.18 29.41
CA HIS A 590 -20.82 -1.62 29.13
C HIS A 590 -22.07 -2.42 29.51
N TYR A 591 -22.73 -2.14 30.65
CA TYR A 591 -24.00 -2.79 30.99
C TYR A 591 -25.12 -2.40 30.02
N ILE A 592 -25.30 -1.09 29.74
CA ILE A 592 -26.34 -0.59 28.82
C ILE A 592 -26.18 -1.14 27.38
N LEU A 593 -24.96 -1.42 26.92
CA LEU A 593 -24.69 -2.03 25.60
C LEU A 593 -24.67 -3.56 25.60
N ARG A 594 -24.76 -4.22 26.76
CA ARG A 594 -24.68 -5.70 26.89
C ARG A 594 -25.95 -6.33 27.45
N GLU A 595 -26.79 -5.56 28.14
CA GLU A 595 -28.05 -6.03 28.72
C GLU A 595 -29.23 -5.70 27.80
N GLU A 596 -29.79 -6.73 27.17
CA GLU A 596 -30.97 -6.64 26.29
C GLU A 596 -32.25 -6.30 27.06
N SER A 597 -32.45 -5.02 27.40
CA SER A 597 -33.74 -4.37 27.72
C SER A 597 -34.68 -5.03 28.78
N GLY A 598 -34.25 -6.07 29.50
CA GLY A 598 -35.14 -6.89 30.33
C GLY A 598 -34.49 -7.75 31.41
N SER A 599 -33.15 -7.74 31.55
CA SER A 599 -32.46 -8.37 32.68
C SER A 599 -32.69 -7.63 34.00
N ILE A 600 -32.86 -6.30 33.95
CA ILE A 600 -33.21 -5.48 35.11
C ILE A 600 -34.74 -5.50 35.34
N ALA A 601 -35.25 -6.66 35.72
CA ALA A 601 -36.57 -6.75 36.33
C ALA A 601 -36.52 -6.02 37.71
N PRO A 602 -37.37 -5.01 37.97
CA PRO A 602 -37.38 -4.34 39.28
C PRO A 602 -37.79 -5.32 40.39
N GLU A 603 -37.40 -5.07 41.65
CA GLU A 603 -37.85 -5.89 42.81
C GLU A 603 -39.38 -6.03 42.88
N ALA A 604 -40.12 -5.04 42.39
CA ALA A 604 -41.58 -5.08 42.23
C ALA A 604 -42.08 -6.28 41.40
N PHE A 605 -41.28 -6.82 40.47
CA PHE A 605 -41.59 -8.01 39.68
C PHE A 605 -41.55 -9.28 40.54
N ASP A 606 -40.51 -9.48 41.35
CA ASP A 606 -40.44 -10.63 42.27
C ASP A 606 -41.46 -10.51 43.41
N VAL A 607 -41.77 -9.30 43.88
CA VAL A 607 -42.91 -9.06 44.78
C VAL A 607 -44.24 -9.44 44.10
N ASN A 608 -44.43 -9.12 42.82
CA ASN A 608 -45.63 -9.55 42.08
C ASN A 608 -45.67 -11.07 41.87
N LYS A 609 -44.55 -11.71 41.59
CA LYS A 609 -44.40 -13.17 41.46
C LYS A 609 -44.74 -13.90 42.77
N ALA A 610 -44.25 -13.39 43.90
CA ALA A 610 -44.63 -13.86 45.23
C ALA A 610 -46.13 -13.65 45.53
N ASN A 611 -46.70 -12.52 45.11
CA ASN A 611 -48.13 -12.25 45.24
C ASN A 611 -49.01 -13.11 44.31
N LEU A 612 -48.52 -13.50 43.13
CA LEU A 612 -49.18 -14.48 42.25
C LEU A 612 -49.19 -15.87 42.90
N SER A 613 -48.04 -16.33 43.39
CA SER A 613 -47.90 -17.61 44.09
C SER A 613 -48.85 -17.69 45.30
N ARG A 614 -49.00 -16.58 46.06
CA ARG A 614 -49.93 -16.46 47.20
C ARG A 614 -51.43 -16.45 46.82
N LYS A 615 -51.81 -16.13 45.58
CA LYS A 615 -53.23 -16.05 45.17
C LYS A 615 -53.84 -17.41 44.78
N GLY A 616 -53.01 -18.42 44.55
CA GLY A 616 -53.46 -19.80 44.28
C GLY A 616 -54.07 -20.01 42.89
N GLY A 617 -54.52 -21.24 42.64
CA GLY A 617 -55.09 -21.69 41.38
C GLY A 617 -54.07 -21.88 40.24
N ILE A 618 -54.59 -22.19 39.05
CA ILE A 618 -53.84 -22.68 37.88
C ILE A 618 -52.66 -21.76 37.48
N MET A 619 -52.84 -20.44 37.48
CA MET A 619 -51.76 -19.49 37.17
C MET A 619 -50.65 -19.48 38.23
N ALA A 620 -50.98 -19.68 39.51
CA ALA A 620 -49.97 -19.79 40.57
C ALA A 620 -49.16 -21.09 40.44
N SER A 621 -49.81 -22.21 40.07
CA SER A 621 -49.17 -23.49 39.78
C SER A 621 -48.36 -23.52 38.47
N LEU A 622 -48.57 -22.57 37.55
CA LEU A 622 -47.75 -22.40 36.34
C LEU A 622 -46.44 -21.64 36.62
N HIS A 623 -46.45 -20.67 37.54
CA HIS A 623 -45.28 -19.87 37.90
C HIS A 623 -44.51 -20.38 39.15
N THR A 624 -45.00 -21.46 39.78
CA THR A 624 -44.39 -22.09 40.97
C THR A 624 -44.17 -23.57 40.67
N THR A 625 -43.00 -24.13 40.99
CA THR A 625 -42.62 -25.54 40.69
C THR A 625 -43.42 -26.60 41.47
N GLN A 626 -44.56 -26.25 42.06
CA GLN A 626 -45.45 -27.13 42.81
C GLN A 626 -46.84 -27.11 42.18
N ILE A 627 -47.21 -28.22 41.55
CA ILE A 627 -48.56 -28.43 41.04
C ILE A 627 -49.47 -28.67 42.25
N SER A 628 -50.25 -27.64 42.61
CA SER A 628 -51.15 -27.66 43.77
C SER A 628 -52.62 -27.84 43.41
N ASP A 629 -52.97 -27.71 42.13
CA ASP A 629 -54.34 -27.75 41.62
C ASP A 629 -54.61 -29.03 40.82
N LYS A 630 -55.74 -29.70 41.11
CA LYS A 630 -56.18 -30.92 40.42
C LYS A 630 -56.78 -30.64 39.04
N ALA A 631 -57.11 -29.38 38.73
CA ALA A 631 -57.60 -28.97 37.42
C ALA A 631 -56.48 -28.82 36.35
N LEU A 632 -55.20 -28.80 36.75
CA LEU A 632 -54.07 -28.71 35.83
C LEU A 632 -53.76 -30.08 35.18
N THR A 633 -54.57 -30.50 34.21
CA THR A 633 -54.25 -31.67 33.37
C THR A 633 -53.16 -31.31 32.35
N LEU A 634 -52.42 -32.33 31.89
CA LEU A 634 -51.39 -32.16 30.85
C LEU A 634 -51.96 -31.61 29.53
N GLU A 635 -53.17 -32.02 29.18
CA GLU A 635 -53.87 -31.52 27.98
C GLU A 635 -54.19 -30.03 28.09
N PHE A 636 -54.72 -29.59 29.25
CA PHE A 636 -55.03 -28.19 29.50
C PHE A 636 -53.76 -27.31 29.62
N SER A 637 -52.68 -27.83 30.21
CA SER A 637 -51.41 -27.09 30.25
C SER A 637 -50.77 -26.96 28.86
N LEU A 638 -50.93 -27.95 27.97
CA LEU A 638 -50.54 -27.84 26.56
C LEU A 638 -51.43 -26.86 25.77
N GLU A 639 -52.73 -26.79 26.06
CA GLU A 639 -53.62 -25.78 25.46
C GLU A 639 -53.26 -24.36 25.90
N ILE A 640 -52.98 -24.15 27.19
CA ILE A 640 -52.48 -22.88 27.73
C ILE A 640 -51.16 -22.49 27.04
N ASN A 641 -50.19 -23.41 26.94
CA ASN A 641 -48.93 -23.12 26.27
C ASN A 641 -49.12 -22.73 24.79
N LYS A 642 -49.99 -23.42 24.03
CA LYS A 642 -50.32 -23.03 22.65
C LYS A 642 -50.93 -21.63 22.55
N LYS A 643 -51.83 -21.26 23.47
CA LYS A 643 -52.42 -19.91 23.51
C LYS A 643 -51.39 -18.85 23.92
N MET A 644 -50.54 -19.14 24.91
CA MET A 644 -49.45 -18.25 25.31
C MET A 644 -48.44 -18.05 24.17
N GLN A 645 -48.06 -19.11 23.47
CA GLN A 645 -47.18 -19.06 22.31
C GLN A 645 -47.78 -18.18 21.20
N SER A 646 -49.04 -18.39 20.82
CA SER A 646 -49.71 -17.57 19.81
C SER A 646 -49.79 -16.08 20.20
N VAL A 647 -50.03 -15.77 21.48
CA VAL A 647 -50.02 -14.37 21.98
C VAL A 647 -48.60 -13.79 22.00
N LEU A 648 -47.57 -14.59 22.31
CA LEU A 648 -46.17 -14.17 22.24
C LEU A 648 -45.70 -13.94 20.79
N GLU A 649 -46.11 -14.79 19.85
CA GLU A 649 -45.82 -14.65 18.42
C GLU A 649 -46.46 -13.37 17.84
N ASP A 650 -47.73 -13.11 18.15
CA ASP A 650 -48.43 -11.86 17.79
C ASP A 650 -47.79 -10.62 18.44
N ALA A 651 -47.42 -10.70 19.73
CA ALA A 651 -46.73 -9.61 20.43
C ALA A 651 -45.32 -9.36 19.89
N LEU A 652 -44.57 -10.39 19.54
CA LEU A 652 -43.23 -10.28 18.93
C LEU A 652 -43.33 -9.67 17.53
N LEU A 653 -44.27 -10.15 16.70
CA LEU A 653 -44.52 -9.60 15.37
C LEU A 653 -44.84 -8.10 15.44
N LYS A 654 -45.75 -7.70 16.34
CA LYS A 654 -46.08 -6.29 16.59
C LYS A 654 -44.87 -5.47 17.07
N ASN A 655 -44.00 -6.04 17.92
CA ASN A 655 -42.77 -5.36 18.34
C ASN A 655 -41.74 -5.23 17.21
N ILE A 656 -41.65 -6.19 16.29
CA ILE A 656 -40.80 -6.10 15.08
C ILE A 656 -41.32 -4.98 14.18
N THR A 657 -42.60 -4.99 13.83
CA THR A 657 -43.21 -3.93 13.00
C THR A 657 -43.12 -2.54 13.66
N LEU A 658 -43.23 -2.44 14.98
CA LEU A 658 -43.01 -1.18 15.69
C LEU A 658 -41.53 -0.72 15.62
N LYS A 659 -40.56 -1.62 15.68
CA LYS A 659 -39.14 -1.28 15.46
C LYS A 659 -38.87 -0.81 14.03
N GLU A 660 -39.47 -1.45 13.03
CA GLU A 660 -39.37 -1.05 11.62
C GLU A 660 -40.00 0.34 11.38
N ASN A 661 -41.17 0.60 11.97
CA ASN A 661 -41.82 1.91 11.95
C ASN A 661 -40.99 2.99 12.66
N ILE A 662 -40.32 2.66 13.77
CA ILE A 662 -39.42 3.60 14.46
C ILE A 662 -38.15 3.86 13.63
N SER A 663 -37.59 2.86 12.96
CA SER A 663 -36.43 3.04 12.08
C SER A 663 -36.76 3.96 10.90
N THR A 664 -37.84 3.66 10.18
CA THR A 664 -38.27 4.46 9.01
C THR A 664 -38.66 5.90 9.38
N LEU A 665 -39.27 6.12 10.54
CA LEU A 665 -39.47 7.47 11.09
C LEU A 665 -38.14 8.15 11.44
N GLY A 666 -37.16 7.42 11.98
CA GLY A 666 -35.81 7.92 12.25
C GLY A 666 -35.08 8.36 10.98
N ASP A 667 -35.16 7.55 9.92
CA ASP A 667 -34.56 7.84 8.62
C ASP A 667 -35.19 9.09 7.96
N GLU A 668 -36.52 9.22 7.98
CA GLU A 668 -37.20 10.42 7.45
C GLU A 668 -36.95 11.65 8.33
N ILE A 669 -36.83 11.52 9.65
CA ILE A 669 -36.38 12.61 10.54
C ILE A 669 -34.94 13.03 10.21
N ALA A 670 -34.03 12.10 9.96
CA ALA A 670 -32.65 12.41 9.57
C ALA A 670 -32.60 13.14 8.20
N ARG A 671 -33.39 12.67 7.24
CA ARG A 671 -33.56 13.31 5.91
C ARG A 671 -34.14 14.71 6.03
N LEU A 672 -35.23 14.90 6.76
CA LEU A 672 -35.86 16.21 7.00
C LEU A 672 -34.94 17.15 7.78
N SER A 673 -34.13 16.65 8.71
CA SER A 673 -33.11 17.44 9.41
C SER A 673 -32.00 17.89 8.46
N THR A 674 -31.59 17.03 7.54
CA THR A 674 -30.57 17.34 6.52
C THR A 674 -31.08 18.41 5.54
N GLU A 675 -32.33 18.28 5.06
CA GLU A 675 -32.91 19.31 4.17
C GLU A 675 -33.18 20.63 4.93
N ASN A 676 -33.60 20.60 6.20
CA ASN A 676 -33.71 21.81 7.02
C ASN A 676 -32.35 22.51 7.20
N TYR A 677 -31.26 21.76 7.42
CA TYR A 677 -29.91 22.33 7.51
C TYR A 677 -29.45 22.95 6.19
N ARG A 678 -29.77 22.30 5.06
CA ARG A 678 -29.54 22.80 3.70
C ARG A 678 -30.34 24.07 3.40
N LEU A 679 -31.63 24.10 3.71
CA LEU A 679 -32.48 25.29 3.55
C LEU A 679 -32.01 26.44 4.46
N THR A 680 -31.62 26.14 5.70
CA THR A 680 -31.08 27.12 6.65
C THR A 680 -29.76 27.74 6.15
N SER A 681 -28.87 26.94 5.55
CA SER A 681 -27.61 27.45 4.99
C SER A 681 -27.83 28.29 3.72
N LEU A 682 -28.80 27.93 2.87
CA LEU A 682 -29.22 28.75 1.72
C LEU A 682 -29.78 30.11 2.16
N VAL A 683 -30.74 30.14 3.09
CA VAL A 683 -31.31 31.39 3.64
C VAL A 683 -30.26 32.22 4.39
N GLY A 684 -29.26 31.58 5.00
CA GLY A 684 -28.09 32.25 5.57
C GLY A 684 -27.22 32.93 4.51
N GLY A 685 -26.96 32.23 3.41
CA GLY A 685 -26.19 32.75 2.27
C GLY A 685 -26.88 33.92 1.56
N GLU A 686 -28.19 33.85 1.34
CA GLU A 686 -28.98 34.95 0.74
C GLU A 686 -28.91 36.22 1.59
N LYS A 687 -29.00 36.10 2.92
CA LYS A 687 -28.85 37.24 3.84
C LYS A 687 -27.44 37.86 3.78
N GLN A 688 -26.40 37.04 3.69
CA GLN A 688 -25.03 37.55 3.50
C GLN A 688 -24.85 38.26 2.15
N GLN A 689 -25.45 37.74 1.07
CA GLN A 689 -25.42 38.40 -0.24
C GLN A 689 -26.17 39.74 -0.24
N GLN A 690 -27.36 39.82 0.37
CA GLN A 690 -28.08 41.08 0.54
C GLN A 690 -27.27 42.09 1.37
N GLN A 691 -26.63 41.65 2.45
CA GLN A 691 -25.81 42.53 3.29
C GLN A 691 -24.57 43.06 2.55
N GLN A 692 -23.91 42.22 1.72
CA GLN A 692 -22.84 42.68 0.82
C GLN A 692 -23.33 43.63 -0.28
N GLN A 693 -24.54 43.42 -0.84
CA GLN A 693 -25.13 44.34 -1.82
C GLN A 693 -25.45 45.70 -1.18
N GLN A 694 -26.01 45.72 0.03
CA GLN A 694 -26.26 46.96 0.78
C GLN A 694 -24.96 47.70 1.11
N GLN A 695 -23.90 46.99 1.55
CA GLN A 695 -22.58 47.59 1.76
C GLN A 695 -21.98 48.16 0.47
N LYS A 696 -22.11 47.46 -0.66
CA LYS A 696 -21.67 47.97 -1.97
C LYS A 696 -22.44 49.22 -2.39
N GLN A 697 -23.77 49.22 -2.24
CA GLN A 697 -24.62 50.39 -2.52
C GLN A 697 -24.27 51.59 -1.61
N ALA A 698 -24.01 51.35 -0.32
CA ALA A 698 -23.54 52.39 0.59
C ALA A 698 -22.17 52.98 0.17
N SER A 699 -21.22 52.13 -0.26
CA SER A 699 -19.92 52.60 -0.76
C SER A 699 -20.05 53.40 -2.08
N ALA A 700 -20.98 53.03 -2.96
CA ALA A 700 -21.26 53.76 -4.19
C ALA A 700 -21.91 55.13 -3.92
N GLY A 701 -22.89 55.19 -3.00
CA GLY A 701 -23.50 56.44 -2.56
C GLY A 701 -22.52 57.40 -1.87
N GLY A 702 -21.59 56.85 -1.09
CA GLY A 702 -20.49 57.62 -0.49
C GLY A 702 -19.54 58.22 -1.54
N ALA A 703 -19.24 57.49 -2.61
CA ALA A 703 -18.42 58.00 -3.71
C ALA A 703 -19.10 59.16 -4.47
N THR A 704 -20.42 59.09 -4.70
CA THR A 704 -21.16 60.21 -5.32
C THR A 704 -21.25 61.45 -4.41
N ALA A 705 -21.33 61.27 -3.09
CA ALA A 705 -21.37 62.40 -2.15
C ALA A 705 -20.04 63.17 -2.03
N SER A 706 -18.93 62.59 -2.52
CA SER A 706 -17.60 63.22 -2.54
C SER A 706 -17.26 63.92 -3.88
N ALA A 707 -18.24 64.10 -4.77
CA ALA A 707 -18.08 64.77 -6.05
C ALA A 707 -18.78 66.15 -6.13
N ASP A 708 -19.68 66.45 -5.18
CA ASP A 708 -20.42 67.72 -5.06
C ASP A 708 -19.96 68.53 -3.81
N SER A 709 -18.66 68.52 -3.51
CA SER A 709 -17.99 69.35 -2.47
C SER A 709 -16.50 69.52 -2.77
#